data_AF-D5BP79-F1
#
_entry.id   AF-D5BP79-F1
#
_cell.length_a   1.000
_cell.length_b   1.000
_cell.length_c   1.000
_cell.angle_alpha   90.00
_cell.angle_beta   90.00
_cell.angle_gamma   90.00
#
_symmetry.space_group_name_H-M   'P 1'
#
loop_
_entity.id
_entity.type
_entity.pdbx_description
1 polymer ?
#
loop_
_entity_poly.entity_id
_entity_poly.type
_entity_poly.pdbx_seq_one_letter_code
_entity_poly.pdbx_strand_id
1 'polypeptide(L)'
;MQPAKMQPATIPLSKIPLATMPLATMPLSEVPLVSLDLETTGLKPQTDRIVQIGAIGVDVAVAADRAEDDHIEMLVDPGIAVPAASTAVHGINDAMLADAKPIAVALPALRSFINKRIILGYNIGFDLAFLTNEAKRQGLEWKWSGALCLRQLATVLLGPEAMLMIADLDALAAHYGVPVIGRHTALGDATITAQVYHKMVPHLADKSIVTMADAWRVVADLDDIRQATARAGWIDVAGVHSQPGSDKAVSWIDPYPYQHRISEIMLTDPVIISGDACVGDAARLMKQGGQECVFIGSDKAHITGIVTERDIVHAMAVPIDEVTRARSIPLAEIMSAPLLTVSGSDYLHVGLGRMSRHDIRFLGVIDEYGDLAGWISARQLLRQRVTKALTIGDQLETAQNGDDLASALQGLPALATSLIAETVPGYQITAVISGQYRAALARASHLAARMMMETGKGTPPVDYVVLVLGSAGRDESLLAADQDHAIIYADSESASKKETQAWFEQLGSHISDLLDRGGIPYCKGGVMSRHARWCRSLSGWRKAVRRWVKHARPEDILNVDIFFDFVAVHGNATLARDLDQVISSRLTRDSEFLKSLARNTAGQASGRTIFGGLKTENGRFNVKANVLLPMVETIRVLAISRGITARTSTARAKALVQLDDIPNEVQQLSEDIHIGLGLVLRQQSKDMAEGLPPVNTIDLRLLTKVELNILKAIVGRVGRLQTLIQDVLF
;
A
#
# COMPACT_ATOMS: atom_id res chain seq x y z
N MET A 1 -30.68 62.96 -6.15
CA MET A 1 -31.04 62.18 -4.95
C MET A 1 -30.98 60.71 -5.32
N GLN A 2 -29.89 60.03 -4.94
CA GLN A 2 -29.71 58.59 -5.12
C GLN A 2 -29.79 57.90 -3.76
N PRO A 3 -30.34 56.67 -3.68
CA PRO A 3 -30.79 56.07 -2.44
C PRO A 3 -29.64 55.44 -1.64
N ALA A 4 -29.80 55.47 -0.31
CA ALA A 4 -28.85 54.99 0.68
C ALA A 4 -28.62 53.48 0.58
N LYS A 5 -27.35 53.06 0.58
CA LYS A 5 -26.93 51.66 0.74
C LYS A 5 -27.11 51.25 2.21
N MET A 6 -28.05 50.34 2.48
CA MET A 6 -28.10 49.59 3.74
C MET A 6 -26.94 48.60 3.78
N GLN A 7 -26.06 48.73 4.77
CA GLN A 7 -25.11 47.68 5.14
C GLN A 7 -25.86 46.56 5.88
N PRO A 8 -25.62 45.28 5.58
CA PRO A 8 -26.19 44.20 6.39
C PRO A 8 -25.45 44.13 7.73
N ALA A 9 -26.21 44.11 8.82
CA ALA A 9 -25.69 43.97 10.18
C ALA A 9 -24.96 42.63 10.33
N THR A 10 -23.69 42.68 10.77
CA THR A 10 -22.91 41.51 11.18
C THR A 10 -23.43 41.01 12.52
N ILE A 11 -23.99 39.79 12.50
CA ILE A 11 -24.33 39.06 13.73
C ILE A 11 -23.05 38.36 14.21
N PRO A 12 -22.66 38.46 15.49
CA PRO A 12 -21.53 37.70 16.02
C PRO A 12 -21.79 36.19 15.92
N LEU A 13 -20.81 35.46 15.37
CA LEU A 13 -20.85 34.04 15.00
C LEU A 13 -21.05 33.07 16.18
N SER A 14 -21.02 33.55 17.42
CA SER A 14 -21.25 32.75 18.63
C SER A 14 -22.70 32.27 18.82
N LYS A 15 -23.60 32.56 17.87
CA LYS A 15 -25.05 32.22 17.95
C LYS A 15 -25.60 31.40 16.78
N ILE A 16 -24.79 30.88 15.86
CA ILE A 16 -25.30 30.01 14.79
C ILE A 16 -25.44 28.56 15.31
N PRO A 17 -26.65 27.96 15.29
CA PRO A 17 -26.82 26.56 15.67
C PRO A 17 -26.11 25.64 14.67
N LEU A 18 -25.27 24.73 15.18
CA LEU A 18 -24.45 23.73 14.48
C LEU A 18 -25.28 22.61 13.79
N ALA A 19 -26.44 22.92 13.20
CA ALA A 19 -27.49 21.93 12.94
C ALA A 19 -27.82 21.63 11.46
N THR A 20 -27.11 22.14 10.44
CA THR A 20 -27.55 21.91 9.04
C THR A 20 -26.49 21.57 8.00
N MET A 21 -25.19 21.52 8.32
CA MET A 21 -24.17 21.00 7.39
C MET A 21 -23.39 19.82 8.00
N PRO A 22 -23.23 18.70 7.30
CA PRO A 22 -22.32 17.63 7.71
C PRO A 22 -20.90 18.18 7.87
N LEU A 23 -20.23 17.86 9.00
CA LEU A 23 -18.86 18.30 9.29
C LEU A 23 -17.90 18.05 8.12
N ALA A 24 -18.07 16.90 7.44
CA ALA A 24 -17.29 16.50 6.27
C ALA A 24 -17.31 17.53 5.13
N THR A 25 -18.44 18.23 4.93
CA THR A 25 -18.62 19.20 3.82
C THR A 25 -18.36 20.65 4.24
N MET A 26 -18.00 20.88 5.51
CA MET A 26 -17.74 22.22 6.03
C MET A 26 -16.40 22.75 5.47
N PRO A 27 -16.35 23.98 4.93
CA PRO A 27 -15.10 24.61 4.50
C PRO A 27 -14.13 24.76 5.67
N LEU A 28 -12.83 24.53 5.46
CA LEU A 28 -11.80 24.61 6.51
C LEU A 28 -11.77 25.98 7.21
N SER A 29 -12.15 27.05 6.51
CA SER A 29 -12.29 28.40 7.08
C SER A 29 -13.46 28.57 8.05
N GLU A 30 -14.42 27.66 8.04
CA GLU A 30 -15.67 27.74 8.80
C GLU A 30 -15.79 26.66 9.89
N VAL A 31 -14.81 25.75 9.97
CA VAL A 31 -14.81 24.68 10.97
C VAL A 31 -14.55 25.27 12.37
N PRO A 32 -15.39 24.94 13.36
CA PRO A 32 -15.13 25.33 14.75
C PRO A 32 -13.92 24.55 15.27
N LEU A 33 -12.77 25.22 15.37
CA LEU A 33 -11.49 24.64 15.77
C LEU A 33 -11.00 25.19 17.11
N VAL A 34 -10.40 24.31 17.90
CA VAL A 34 -9.64 24.64 19.11
C VAL A 34 -8.21 24.13 18.92
N SER A 35 -7.24 25.02 18.97
CA SER A 35 -5.83 24.65 18.99
C SER A 35 -5.44 24.21 20.38
N LEU A 36 -4.71 23.10 20.51
CA LEU A 36 -4.34 22.43 21.76
C LEU A 36 -2.89 22.00 21.72
N ASP A 37 -2.20 22.20 22.83
CA ASP A 37 -0.83 21.74 23.06
C ASP A 37 -0.64 21.38 24.55
N LEU A 38 0.30 20.47 24.84
CA LEU A 38 0.62 19.98 26.19
C LEU A 38 2.12 20.04 26.47
N GLU A 39 2.45 20.44 27.69
CA GLU A 39 3.78 20.18 28.25
C GLU A 39 3.74 18.95 29.16
N THR A 40 4.80 18.16 29.13
CA THR A 40 4.83 16.82 29.74
C THR A 40 6.14 16.55 30.47
N THR A 41 6.12 15.63 31.44
CA THR A 41 7.33 15.20 32.15
C THR A 41 8.30 14.41 31.28
N GLY A 42 7.92 14.01 30.07
CA GLY A 42 8.72 13.19 29.14
C GLY A 42 7.94 12.79 27.89
N LEU A 43 8.51 11.94 27.03
CA LEU A 43 7.96 11.66 25.69
C LEU A 43 7.09 10.39 25.59
N LYS A 44 6.91 9.63 26.68
CA LYS A 44 6.22 8.33 26.70
C LYS A 44 4.86 8.41 27.40
N PRO A 45 3.73 8.45 26.66
CA PRO A 45 2.38 8.60 27.25
C PRO A 45 2.01 7.54 28.30
N GLN A 46 2.62 6.35 28.24
CA GLN A 46 2.34 5.24 29.16
C GLN A 46 3.00 5.41 30.53
N THR A 47 4.02 6.26 30.67
CA THR A 47 4.77 6.45 31.92
C THR A 47 4.84 7.89 32.36
N ASP A 48 4.98 8.81 31.41
CA ASP A 48 5.11 10.24 31.66
C ASP A 48 3.73 10.90 31.85
N ARG A 49 3.72 12.11 32.40
CA ARG A 49 2.52 12.81 32.89
C ARG A 49 2.43 14.22 32.30
N ILE A 50 1.22 14.77 32.25
CA ILE A 50 0.95 16.14 31.79
C ILE A 50 1.30 17.14 32.91
N VAL A 51 2.00 18.23 32.58
CA VAL A 51 2.32 19.33 33.51
C VAL A 51 1.69 20.67 33.13
N GLN A 52 1.33 20.87 31.86
CA GLN A 52 0.59 22.05 31.41
C GLN A 52 -0.38 21.70 30.28
N ILE A 53 -1.51 22.40 30.24
CA ILE A 53 -2.50 22.33 29.16
C ILE A 53 -2.72 23.75 28.63
N GLY A 54 -2.57 23.93 27.32
CA GLY A 54 -2.87 25.17 26.62
C GLY A 54 -3.87 24.93 25.51
N ALA A 55 -4.98 25.66 25.48
CA ALA A 55 -5.96 25.57 24.41
C ALA A 55 -6.57 26.92 24.05
N ILE A 56 -6.81 27.19 22.77
CA ILE A 56 -7.38 28.47 22.30
C ILE A 56 -8.27 28.26 21.07
N GLY A 57 -9.37 29.00 20.97
CA GLY A 57 -10.18 29.04 19.74
C GLY A 57 -9.37 29.60 18.57
N VAL A 58 -9.40 28.95 17.41
CA VAL A 58 -8.61 29.40 16.24
C VAL A 58 -9.06 30.77 15.74
N ASP A 59 -10.36 31.05 15.80
CA ASP A 59 -10.99 32.34 15.51
C ASP A 59 -10.55 33.45 16.46
N VAL A 60 -10.28 33.11 17.73
CA VAL A 60 -9.82 34.07 18.74
C VAL A 60 -8.30 34.28 18.70
N ALA A 61 -7.52 33.26 18.33
CA ALA A 61 -6.06 33.36 18.27
C ALA A 61 -5.56 34.43 17.27
N VAL A 62 -6.38 34.77 16.28
CA VAL A 62 -6.13 35.79 15.25
C VAL A 62 -6.79 37.15 15.55
N ALA A 63 -7.57 37.28 16.62
CA ALA A 63 -8.21 38.52 17.04
C ALA A 63 -7.26 39.43 17.82
N ALA A 64 -7.45 40.76 17.72
CA ALA A 64 -6.62 41.77 18.38
C ALA A 64 -6.89 41.87 19.89
N ASP A 65 -8.13 41.62 20.31
CA ASP A 65 -8.56 41.64 21.71
C ASP A 65 -9.00 40.24 22.13
N ARG A 66 -8.48 39.72 23.25
CA ARG A 66 -8.76 38.37 23.78
C ARG A 66 -9.44 38.49 25.14
N ALA A 67 -10.57 37.82 25.35
CA ALA A 67 -11.14 37.69 26.69
C ALA A 67 -10.46 36.53 27.46
N GLU A 68 -10.50 36.58 28.79
CA GLU A 68 -9.94 35.51 29.64
C GLU A 68 -10.62 34.14 29.39
N ASP A 69 -11.92 34.13 29.05
CA ASP A 69 -12.69 32.90 28.81
C ASP A 69 -12.45 32.26 27.42
N ASP A 70 -11.68 32.92 26.53
CA ASP A 70 -11.47 32.46 25.16
C ASP A 70 -10.34 31.43 25.01
N HIS A 71 -9.61 31.16 26.09
CA HIS A 71 -8.51 30.22 26.13
C HIS A 71 -8.45 29.47 27.47
N ILE A 72 -7.71 28.37 27.48
CA ILE A 72 -7.33 27.62 28.67
C ILE A 72 -5.81 27.67 28.77
N GLU A 73 -5.34 28.03 29.95
CA GLU A 73 -3.96 27.82 30.37
C GLU A 73 -3.98 27.28 31.80
N MET A 74 -3.59 26.02 31.97
CA MET A 74 -3.62 25.35 33.27
C MET A 74 -2.32 24.62 33.51
N LEU A 75 -1.67 24.91 34.64
CA LEU A 75 -0.69 24.01 35.24
C LEU A 75 -1.42 22.82 35.86
N VAL A 76 -0.82 21.64 35.72
CA VAL A 76 -1.38 20.37 36.17
C VAL A 76 -0.38 19.69 37.10
N ASP A 77 -0.84 19.25 38.27
CA ASP A 77 -0.04 18.40 39.14
C ASP A 77 0.07 16.98 38.53
N PRO A 78 1.27 16.55 38.10
CA PRO A 78 1.50 15.24 37.52
C PRO A 78 1.51 14.12 38.56
N GLY A 79 1.59 14.42 39.86
CA GLY A 79 1.74 13.43 40.94
C GLY A 79 3.06 12.67 40.92
N ILE A 80 4.05 13.15 40.16
CA ILE A 80 5.44 12.67 40.10
C ILE A 80 6.39 13.87 40.01
N ALA A 81 7.65 13.68 40.39
CA ALA A 81 8.64 14.74 40.22
C ALA A 81 8.89 15.05 38.73
N VAL A 82 8.97 16.33 38.38
CA VAL A 82 9.26 16.77 37.02
C VAL A 82 10.76 16.59 36.73
N PRO A 83 11.15 15.81 35.71
CA PRO A 83 12.55 15.62 35.37
C PRO A 83 13.22 16.92 34.93
N ALA A 84 14.47 17.15 35.38
CA ALA A 84 15.23 18.36 35.04
C ALA A 84 15.42 18.56 33.52
N ALA A 85 15.47 17.48 32.75
CA ALA A 85 15.54 17.54 31.29
C ALA A 85 14.29 18.17 30.66
N SER A 86 13.10 17.91 31.21
CA SER A 86 11.83 18.48 30.72
C SER A 86 11.68 19.92 31.20
N THR A 87 12.04 20.20 32.46
CA THR A 87 12.12 21.58 32.99
C THR A 87 13.06 22.47 32.15
N ALA A 88 14.15 21.93 31.60
CA ALA A 88 15.05 22.69 30.73
C ALA A 88 14.40 23.10 29.39
N VAL A 89 13.32 22.43 28.97
CA VAL A 89 12.58 22.73 27.73
C VAL A 89 11.48 23.75 28.00
N HIS A 90 10.53 23.41 28.87
CA HIS A 90 9.30 24.20 29.09
C HIS A 90 9.35 25.08 30.35
N GLY A 91 10.43 25.04 31.13
CA GLY A 91 10.64 25.90 32.30
C GLY A 91 9.83 25.55 33.56
N ILE A 92 8.97 24.54 33.50
CA ILE A 92 8.08 24.15 34.62
C ILE A 92 8.81 23.19 35.56
N ASN A 93 8.83 23.52 36.84
CA ASN A 93 9.45 22.74 37.90
C ASN A 93 8.43 22.38 39.00
N ASP A 94 8.81 21.50 39.92
CA ASP A 94 7.93 21.03 41.00
C ASP A 94 7.39 22.17 41.88
N ALA A 95 8.15 23.26 42.07
CA ALA A 95 7.71 24.39 42.89
C ALA A 95 6.56 25.17 42.24
N MET A 96 6.53 25.26 40.91
CA MET A 96 5.42 25.87 40.17
C MET A 96 4.15 25.02 40.20
N LEU A 97 4.28 23.72 40.43
CA LEU A 97 3.17 22.75 40.42
C LEU A 97 2.61 22.47 41.83
N ALA A 98 3.19 23.05 42.88
CA ALA A 98 2.82 22.76 44.27
C ALA A 98 1.32 22.99 44.58
N ASP A 99 0.73 24.02 43.96
CA ASP A 99 -0.69 24.37 44.10
C ASP A 99 -1.50 24.06 42.83
N ALA A 100 -0.90 23.37 41.85
CA ALA A 100 -1.57 23.02 40.60
C ALA A 100 -2.68 21.99 40.84
N LYS A 101 -3.74 22.08 40.04
CA LYS A 101 -4.85 21.13 40.14
C LYS A 101 -4.41 19.78 39.56
N PRO A 102 -4.84 18.65 40.14
CA PRO A 102 -4.56 17.35 39.56
C PRO A 102 -5.32 17.16 38.24
N ILE A 103 -4.83 16.26 37.40
CA ILE A 103 -5.41 15.96 36.09
C ILE A 103 -6.90 15.59 36.14
N ALA A 104 -7.36 15.00 37.25
CA ALA A 104 -8.77 14.65 37.49
C ALA A 104 -9.70 15.87 37.48
N VAL A 105 -9.19 17.07 37.73
CA VAL A 105 -9.94 18.34 37.67
C VAL A 105 -9.68 19.08 36.35
N ALA A 106 -8.44 19.05 35.86
CA ALA A 106 -8.06 19.74 34.62
C ALA A 106 -8.71 19.11 33.37
N LEU A 107 -8.82 17.78 33.31
CA LEU A 107 -9.34 17.07 32.15
C LEU A 107 -10.84 17.32 31.90
N PRO A 108 -11.75 17.31 32.90
CA PRO A 108 -13.14 17.72 32.70
C PRO A 108 -13.30 19.17 32.22
N ALA A 109 -12.48 20.10 32.74
CA ALA A 109 -12.50 21.49 32.31
C ALA A 109 -12.11 21.63 30.84
N LEU A 110 -11.03 20.95 30.43
CA LEU A 110 -10.62 20.89 29.02
C LEU A 110 -11.72 20.28 28.14
N ARG A 111 -12.35 19.18 28.57
CA ARG A 111 -13.46 18.55 27.82
C ARG A 111 -14.60 19.51 27.56
N SER A 112 -14.98 20.30 28.58
CA SER A 112 -16.05 21.29 28.47
C SER A 112 -15.72 22.36 27.43
N PHE A 113 -14.46 22.81 27.41
CA PHE A 113 -13.98 23.83 26.47
C PHE A 113 -13.89 23.33 25.02
N ILE A 114 -13.45 22.08 24.82
CA ILE A 114 -13.35 21.46 23.48
C ILE A 114 -14.72 21.10 22.90
N ASN A 115 -15.76 20.96 23.72
CA ASN A 115 -17.04 20.36 23.34
C ASN A 115 -17.60 20.90 22.00
N LYS A 116 -17.88 19.98 21.07
CA LYS A 116 -18.36 20.25 19.69
C LYS A 116 -17.39 21.03 18.78
N ARG A 117 -16.12 21.18 19.15
CA ARG A 117 -15.04 21.73 18.31
C ARG A 117 -14.08 20.62 17.87
N ILE A 118 -13.41 20.85 16.75
CA ILE A 118 -12.34 19.99 16.24
C ILE A 118 -11.02 20.45 16.84
N ILE A 119 -10.19 19.50 17.28
CA ILE A 119 -8.91 19.80 17.91
C ILE A 119 -7.86 20.01 16.81
N LEU A 120 -7.08 21.08 16.90
CA LEU A 120 -5.93 21.35 16.05
C LEU A 120 -4.67 21.28 16.93
N GLY A 121 -3.58 20.72 16.44
CA GLY A 121 -2.29 20.81 17.13
C GLY A 121 -1.14 20.63 16.16
N TYR A 122 0.06 21.09 16.53
CA TYR A 122 1.23 20.96 15.66
C TYR A 122 1.56 19.49 15.37
N ASN A 123 1.61 18.66 16.42
CA ASN A 123 1.85 17.22 16.35
C ASN A 123 0.83 16.44 17.22
N ILE A 124 -0.45 16.76 17.02
CA ILE A 124 -1.55 16.48 17.96
C ILE A 124 -1.76 15.01 18.36
N GLY A 125 -1.22 14.06 17.58
CA GLY A 125 -1.24 12.64 17.94
C GLY A 125 -0.51 12.35 19.26
N PHE A 126 0.53 13.11 19.58
CA PHE A 126 1.26 13.07 20.86
C PHE A 126 0.34 13.46 22.02
N ASP A 127 -0.27 14.65 21.92
CA ASP A 127 -1.09 15.23 22.97
C ASP A 127 -2.33 14.38 23.28
N LEU A 128 -3.00 13.91 22.24
CA LEU A 128 -4.16 13.03 22.38
C LEU A 128 -3.80 11.70 23.03
N ALA A 129 -2.59 11.17 22.82
CA ALA A 129 -2.12 9.96 23.48
C ALA A 129 -1.94 10.19 24.99
N PHE A 130 -1.37 11.33 25.39
CA PHE A 130 -1.27 11.71 26.81
C PHE A 130 -2.64 11.86 27.46
N LEU A 131 -3.56 12.61 26.83
CA LEU A 131 -4.91 12.80 27.36
C LEU A 131 -5.68 11.49 27.49
N THR A 132 -5.53 10.58 26.52
CA THR A 132 -6.16 9.26 26.56
C THR A 132 -5.60 8.40 27.69
N ASN A 133 -4.28 8.42 27.91
CA ASN A 133 -3.67 7.67 29.01
C ASN A 133 -4.04 8.26 30.38
N GLU A 134 -4.05 9.58 30.53
CA GLU A 134 -4.50 10.23 31.77
C GLU A 134 -5.97 9.93 32.07
N ALA A 135 -6.85 10.02 31.07
CA ALA A 135 -8.25 9.64 31.22
C ALA A 135 -8.40 8.19 31.70
N LYS A 136 -7.64 7.26 31.09
CA LYS A 136 -7.63 5.85 31.46
C LYS A 136 -7.15 5.63 32.89
N ARG A 137 -6.11 6.34 33.36
CA ARG A 137 -5.63 6.27 34.75
C ARG A 137 -6.69 6.71 35.76
N GLN A 138 -7.50 7.70 35.40
CA GLN A 138 -8.56 8.23 36.26
C GLN A 138 -9.91 7.50 36.10
N GLY A 139 -10.00 6.51 35.21
CA GLY A 139 -11.26 5.85 34.88
C GLY A 139 -12.30 6.78 34.26
N LEU A 140 -11.87 7.86 33.61
CA LEU A 140 -12.72 8.85 32.97
C LEU A 140 -12.96 8.50 31.49
N GLU A 141 -14.18 8.70 31.01
CA GLU A 141 -14.44 8.66 29.56
C GLU A 141 -13.90 9.93 28.88
N TRP A 142 -13.00 9.73 27.92
CA TRP A 142 -12.44 10.79 27.09
C TRP A 142 -12.79 10.54 25.62
N LYS A 143 -13.59 11.44 25.04
CA LYS A 143 -14.02 11.42 23.63
C LYS A 143 -13.98 12.85 23.09
N TRP A 144 -13.53 13.01 21.86
CA TRP A 144 -13.47 14.28 21.14
C TRP A 144 -14.12 14.14 19.76
N SER A 145 -14.59 15.25 19.21
CA SER A 145 -15.38 15.25 17.95
C SER A 145 -14.51 15.04 16.70
N GLY A 146 -13.24 15.42 16.77
CA GLY A 146 -12.24 15.10 15.76
C GLY A 146 -10.97 15.93 15.94
N ALA A 147 -9.97 15.69 15.10
CA ALA A 147 -8.70 16.39 15.19
C ALA A 147 -7.99 16.58 13.83
N LEU A 148 -7.13 17.58 13.76
CA LEU A 148 -6.25 17.91 12.63
C LEU A 148 -4.82 18.13 13.12
N CYS A 149 -3.85 17.53 12.43
CA CYS A 149 -2.43 17.72 12.70
C CYS A 149 -1.87 18.74 11.71
N LEU A 150 -1.43 19.89 12.21
CA LEU A 150 -0.90 20.98 11.39
C LEU A 150 0.37 20.56 10.63
N ARG A 151 1.25 19.78 11.29
CA ARG A 151 2.47 19.24 10.66
C ARG A 151 2.15 18.33 9.48
N GLN A 152 1.10 17.52 9.57
CA GLN A 152 0.65 16.67 8.48
C GLN A 152 0.07 17.51 7.33
N LEU A 153 -0.78 18.50 7.63
CA LEU A 153 -1.29 19.43 6.62
C LEU A 153 -0.18 20.22 5.92
N ALA A 154 0.84 20.66 6.66
CA ALA A 154 2.00 21.35 6.12
C ALA A 154 2.84 20.43 5.22
N THR A 155 2.93 19.14 5.55
CA THR A 155 3.59 18.12 4.71
C THR A 155 2.87 17.96 3.36
N VAL A 156 1.54 17.92 3.36
CA VAL A 156 0.75 17.85 2.11
C VAL A 156 0.95 19.13 1.28
N LEU A 157 0.99 20.28 1.93
CA LEU A 157 1.05 21.57 1.25
C LEU A 157 2.45 21.89 0.69
N LEU A 158 3.50 21.65 1.46
CA LEU A 158 4.88 22.01 1.10
C LEU A 158 5.67 20.84 0.47
N GLY A 159 5.12 19.62 0.55
CA GLY A 159 5.73 18.40 0.02
C GLY A 159 6.77 17.77 0.97
N PRO A 160 7.16 16.50 0.75
CA PRO A 160 8.11 15.78 1.60
C PRO A 160 9.51 16.41 1.65
N GLU A 161 9.88 17.16 0.61
CA GLU A 161 11.18 17.83 0.48
C GLU A 161 11.35 19.02 1.45
N ALA A 162 10.24 19.56 1.98
CA ALA A 162 10.24 20.60 3.01
C ALA A 162 10.41 20.05 4.45
N MET A 163 10.78 18.77 4.60
CA MET A 163 10.86 18.05 5.88
C MET A 163 11.66 18.79 6.96
N LEU A 164 12.72 19.50 6.59
CA LEU A 164 13.55 20.29 7.53
C LEU A 164 12.79 21.51 8.10
N MET A 165 11.87 22.09 7.34
CA MET A 165 11.02 23.22 7.79
C MET A 165 9.82 22.75 8.63
N ILE A 166 9.41 21.48 8.47
CA ILE A 166 8.23 20.89 9.14
C ILE A 166 8.65 20.03 10.35
N ALA A 167 9.93 20.00 10.69
CA ALA A 167 10.46 19.34 11.88
C ALA A 167 10.32 20.20 13.15
N ASP A 168 10.14 21.52 12.99
CA ASP A 168 10.04 22.49 14.08
C ASP A 168 8.94 23.53 13.80
N LEU A 169 8.19 23.90 14.83
CA LEU A 169 7.11 24.87 14.74
C LEU A 169 7.65 26.26 14.38
N ASP A 170 8.87 26.60 14.82
CA ASP A 170 9.49 27.90 14.58
C ASP A 170 9.77 28.14 13.09
N ALA A 171 10.29 27.12 12.41
CA ALA A 171 10.58 27.19 10.99
C ALA A 171 9.31 27.35 10.16
N LEU A 172 8.23 26.66 10.56
CA LEU A 172 6.92 26.79 9.90
C LEU A 172 6.27 28.15 10.19
N ALA A 173 6.36 28.66 11.42
CA ALA A 173 5.86 29.98 11.80
C ALA A 173 6.58 31.09 11.00
N ALA A 174 7.91 31.00 10.89
CA ALA A 174 8.71 31.92 10.11
C ALA A 174 8.32 31.91 8.62
N HIS A 175 8.07 30.72 8.04
CA HIS A 175 7.62 30.58 6.65
C HIS A 175 6.31 31.33 6.37
N TYR A 176 5.36 31.31 7.32
CA TYR A 176 4.08 31.99 7.20
C TYR A 176 4.04 33.41 7.79
N GLY A 177 5.19 33.94 8.23
CA GLY A 177 5.30 35.28 8.81
C GLY A 177 4.54 35.44 10.14
N VAL A 178 4.43 34.36 10.92
CA VAL A 178 3.79 34.35 12.23
C VAL A 178 4.83 34.63 13.32
N PRO A 179 4.63 35.61 14.21
CA PRO A 179 5.57 35.91 15.29
C PRO A 179 5.58 34.79 16.33
N VAL A 180 6.77 34.33 16.71
CA VAL A 180 6.98 33.30 17.74
C VAL A 180 6.98 33.97 19.12
N ILE A 181 5.84 33.93 19.82
CA ILE A 181 5.63 34.52 21.15
C ILE A 181 5.19 33.41 22.11
N GLY A 182 5.83 33.33 23.29
CA GLY A 182 5.48 32.33 24.30
C GLY A 182 5.87 30.90 23.93
N ARG A 183 6.89 30.72 23.08
CA ARG A 183 7.41 29.40 22.67
C ARG A 183 7.80 28.56 23.88
N HIS A 184 7.51 27.25 23.82
CA HIS A 184 7.72 26.30 24.93
C HIS A 184 6.83 26.57 26.15
N THR A 185 5.68 27.19 25.89
CA THR A 185 4.53 27.17 26.79
C THR A 185 3.36 26.59 26.02
N ALA A 186 2.53 25.80 26.68
CA ALA A 186 1.41 25.13 26.03
C ALA A 186 0.45 26.13 25.33
N LEU A 187 0.15 27.28 25.95
CA LEU A 187 -0.73 28.29 25.34
C LEU A 187 -0.05 29.00 24.15
N GLY A 188 1.26 29.29 24.25
CA GLY A 188 2.02 29.93 23.19
C GLY A 188 2.11 29.06 21.94
N ASP A 189 2.46 27.79 22.10
CA ASP A 189 2.56 26.83 21.00
C ASP A 189 1.19 26.57 20.35
N ALA A 190 0.12 26.45 21.15
CA ALA A 190 -1.25 26.36 20.65
C ALA A 190 -1.66 27.62 19.86
N THR A 191 -1.26 28.82 20.32
CA THR A 191 -1.54 30.09 19.64
C THR A 191 -0.81 30.17 18.30
N ILE A 192 0.48 29.85 18.26
CA ILE A 192 1.28 29.85 17.02
C ILE A 192 0.68 28.86 16.02
N THR A 193 0.33 27.65 16.47
CA THR A 193 -0.34 26.63 15.66
C THR A 193 -1.62 27.15 15.02
N ALA A 194 -2.48 27.83 15.80
CA ALA A 194 -3.73 28.41 15.29
C ALA A 194 -3.48 29.48 14.21
N GLN A 195 -2.50 30.37 14.44
CA GLN A 195 -2.16 31.44 13.51
C GLN A 195 -1.57 30.91 12.21
N VAL A 196 -0.70 29.90 12.28
CA VAL A 196 -0.14 29.23 11.10
C VAL A 196 -1.23 28.51 10.31
N TYR A 197 -2.12 27.78 10.98
CA TYR A 197 -3.27 27.15 10.32
C TYR A 197 -4.10 28.16 9.54
N HIS A 198 -4.44 29.30 10.16
CA HIS A 198 -5.20 30.36 9.50
C HIS A 198 -4.51 30.87 8.22
N LYS A 199 -3.18 31.03 8.24
CA LYS A 199 -2.39 31.42 7.06
C LYS A 199 -2.27 30.31 6.01
N MET A 200 -2.37 29.05 6.41
CA MET A 200 -2.31 27.90 5.50
C MET A 200 -3.62 27.66 4.74
N VAL A 201 -4.78 27.99 5.31
CA VAL A 201 -6.09 27.70 4.69
C VAL A 201 -6.21 28.18 3.23
N PRO A 202 -5.81 29.41 2.86
CA PRO A 202 -5.83 29.84 1.46
C PRO A 202 -4.93 28.99 0.55
N HIS A 203 -3.73 28.63 1.01
CA HIS A 203 -2.81 27.81 0.22
C HIS A 203 -3.28 26.35 0.09
N LEU A 204 -4.00 25.84 1.10
CA LEU A 204 -4.69 24.54 1.01
C LEU A 204 -5.80 24.57 -0.06
N ALA A 205 -6.54 25.68 -0.14
CA ALA A 205 -7.55 25.87 -1.17
C ALA A 205 -6.95 25.92 -2.59
N ASP A 206 -5.74 26.49 -2.77
CA ASP A 206 -5.01 26.46 -4.05
C ASP A 206 -4.67 25.03 -4.52
N LYS A 207 -4.59 24.07 -3.58
CA LYS A 207 -4.43 22.63 -3.87
C LYS A 207 -5.75 21.85 -3.87
N SER A 208 -6.89 22.53 -3.96
CA SER A 208 -8.23 21.92 -3.90
C SER A 208 -8.52 21.19 -2.58
N ILE A 209 -7.88 21.59 -1.47
CA ILE A 209 -8.16 21.09 -0.12
C ILE A 209 -9.01 22.14 0.58
N VAL A 210 -10.33 22.05 0.40
CA VAL A 210 -11.26 23.12 0.81
C VAL A 210 -12.12 22.71 2.00
N THR A 211 -12.46 21.43 2.13
CA THR A 211 -13.36 20.91 3.19
C THR A 211 -12.63 20.09 4.25
N MET A 212 -13.28 19.84 5.38
CA MET A 212 -12.78 18.92 6.41
C MET A 212 -12.53 17.50 5.87
N ALA A 213 -13.40 17.01 4.97
CA ALA A 213 -13.20 15.71 4.32
C ALA A 213 -11.96 15.71 3.43
N ASP A 214 -11.69 16.80 2.70
CA ASP A 214 -10.47 16.91 1.89
C ASP A 214 -9.23 16.86 2.77
N ALA A 215 -9.22 17.62 3.87
CA ALA A 215 -8.10 17.65 4.82
C ALA A 215 -7.83 16.29 5.45
N TRP A 216 -8.86 15.59 5.92
CA TRP A 216 -8.68 14.24 6.48
C TRP A 216 -8.24 13.23 5.43
N ARG A 217 -8.75 13.32 4.21
CA ARG A 217 -8.36 12.43 3.11
C ARG A 217 -6.89 12.60 2.76
N VAL A 218 -6.43 13.82 2.50
CA VAL A 218 -5.03 14.05 2.08
C VAL A 218 -4.02 13.76 3.18
N VAL A 219 -4.41 13.93 4.45
CA VAL A 219 -3.57 13.58 5.59
C VAL A 219 -3.56 12.06 5.83
N ALA A 220 -4.66 11.37 5.51
CA ALA A 220 -4.70 9.91 5.55
C ALA A 220 -3.67 9.30 4.56
N ASP A 221 -3.35 9.96 3.46
CA ASP A 221 -2.37 9.46 2.50
C ASP A 221 -0.91 9.54 2.99
N LEU A 222 -0.63 10.13 4.16
CA LEU A 222 0.71 10.23 4.78
C LEU A 222 1.10 9.00 5.61
N ASP A 223 0.99 7.80 5.03
CA ASP A 223 1.14 6.51 5.73
C ASP A 223 2.45 6.37 6.53
N ASP A 224 3.59 6.83 5.99
CA ASP A 224 4.89 6.72 6.70
C ASP A 224 4.92 7.56 7.98
N ILE A 225 4.34 8.77 7.94
CA ILE A 225 4.27 9.67 9.10
C ILE A 225 3.24 9.13 10.11
N ARG A 226 2.11 8.61 9.63
CA ARG A 226 1.06 7.99 10.46
C ARG A 226 1.56 6.72 11.15
N GLN A 227 2.28 5.86 10.44
CA GLN A 227 2.89 4.65 10.99
C GLN A 227 4.02 4.98 11.98
N ALA A 228 4.86 5.99 11.71
CA ALA A 228 5.86 6.46 12.68
C ALA A 228 5.21 6.97 13.97
N THR A 229 4.10 7.71 13.85
CA THR A 229 3.27 8.21 14.97
C THR A 229 2.70 7.04 15.79
N ALA A 230 2.08 6.06 15.12
CA ALA A 230 1.54 4.87 15.80
C ALA A 230 2.63 4.02 16.49
N ARG A 231 3.81 3.86 15.86
CA ARG A 231 4.96 3.14 16.44
C ARG A 231 5.54 3.85 17.67
N ALA A 232 5.44 5.18 17.73
CA ALA A 232 5.83 5.98 18.90
C ALA A 232 4.79 5.92 20.05
N GLY A 233 3.70 5.16 19.87
CA GLY A 233 2.61 5.08 20.84
C GLY A 233 1.70 6.31 20.83
N TRP A 234 1.76 7.13 19.77
CA TRP A 234 0.93 8.31 19.58
C TRP A 234 -0.33 7.95 18.79
N ILE A 235 -1.37 8.78 18.91
CA ILE A 235 -2.65 8.53 18.23
C ILE A 235 -2.53 8.90 16.75
N ASP A 236 -2.86 7.95 15.87
CA ASP A 236 -3.03 8.22 14.44
C ASP A 236 -4.35 8.98 14.21
N VAL A 237 -4.25 10.30 14.20
CA VAL A 237 -5.38 11.23 14.10
C VAL A 237 -6.22 10.97 12.84
N ALA A 238 -5.59 10.67 11.71
CA ALA A 238 -6.30 10.31 10.48
C ALA A 238 -6.90 8.90 10.55
N GLY A 239 -6.24 7.97 11.26
CA GLY A 239 -6.72 6.61 11.52
C GLY A 239 -7.95 6.52 12.41
N VAL A 240 -8.13 7.47 13.33
CA VAL A 240 -9.33 7.53 14.19
C VAL A 240 -10.59 7.94 13.41
N HIS A 241 -10.43 8.71 12.32
CA HIS A 241 -11.54 9.14 11.46
C HIS A 241 -11.82 8.19 10.29
N SER A 242 -10.94 7.23 10.03
CA SER A 242 -11.25 6.08 9.17
C SER A 242 -12.16 5.09 9.93
N GLN A 243 -13.40 4.93 9.46
CA GLN A 243 -14.38 3.99 10.02
C GLN A 243 -13.80 2.56 10.17
N PRO A 244 -14.01 1.88 11.32
CA PRO A 244 -13.57 0.50 11.52
C PRO A 244 -14.49 -0.44 10.73
N GLY A 245 -14.11 -0.71 9.48
CA GLY A 245 -14.85 -1.54 8.55
C GLY A 245 -14.31 -1.58 7.12
N SER A 246 -13.28 -0.80 6.79
CA SER A 246 -12.71 -0.73 5.44
C SER A 246 -11.20 -1.00 5.36
N ASP A 247 -10.62 -1.69 6.34
CA ASP A 247 -9.17 -1.98 6.45
C ASP A 247 -8.58 -2.92 5.37
N LYS A 248 -9.24 -3.02 4.21
CA LYS A 248 -8.68 -3.58 2.98
C LYS A 248 -8.95 -2.75 1.71
N ALA A 249 -9.48 -1.54 1.81
CA ALA A 249 -10.01 -0.83 0.62
C ALA A 249 -9.65 0.66 0.48
N VAL A 250 -8.52 1.12 1.03
CA VAL A 250 -7.82 2.28 0.42
C VAL A 250 -6.39 1.90 0.07
N SER A 251 -6.26 0.72 -0.54
CA SER A 251 -5.20 0.48 -1.52
C SER A 251 -5.56 1.26 -2.78
N TRP A 252 -4.73 2.21 -3.19
CA TRP A 252 -4.74 2.86 -4.51
C TRP A 252 -6.07 3.55 -4.88
N ILE A 253 -6.09 4.89 -4.91
CA ILE A 253 -7.17 5.62 -5.59
C ILE A 253 -7.02 5.27 -7.07
N ASP A 254 -7.93 4.43 -7.56
CA ASP A 254 -8.03 4.15 -8.98
C ASP A 254 -8.27 5.47 -9.72
N PRO A 255 -7.36 5.95 -10.58
CA PRO A 255 -7.56 7.16 -11.34
C PRO A 255 -8.59 6.96 -12.46
N TYR A 256 -8.91 5.72 -12.84
CA TYR A 256 -9.79 5.37 -13.96
C TYR A 256 -11.20 5.99 -13.85
N PRO A 257 -11.92 5.92 -12.71
CA PRO A 257 -13.20 6.64 -12.52
C PRO A 257 -13.16 8.16 -12.68
N TYR A 258 -11.96 8.75 -12.57
CA TYR A 258 -11.76 10.19 -12.62
C TYR A 258 -11.26 10.66 -14.00
N GLN A 259 -10.86 9.72 -14.87
CA GLN A 259 -10.35 10.01 -16.21
C GLN A 259 -11.34 9.65 -17.32
N HIS A 260 -12.23 8.68 -17.10
CA HIS A 260 -13.17 8.19 -18.13
C HIS A 260 -14.57 8.75 -17.98
N ARG A 261 -15.18 9.13 -19.11
CA ARG A 261 -16.59 9.54 -19.19
C ARG A 261 -17.50 8.33 -19.36
N ILE A 262 -18.73 8.43 -18.87
CA ILE A 262 -19.73 7.36 -18.92
C ILE A 262 -20.05 6.98 -20.37
N SER A 263 -20.07 7.94 -21.31
CA SER A 263 -20.28 7.68 -22.74
C SER A 263 -19.21 6.79 -23.38
N GLU A 264 -17.99 6.75 -22.83
CA GLU A 264 -16.88 5.93 -23.36
C GLU A 264 -17.02 4.45 -23.01
N ILE A 265 -17.82 4.15 -22.00
CA ILE A 265 -17.86 2.84 -21.33
C ILE A 265 -19.25 2.23 -21.21
N MET A 266 -20.30 3.01 -21.50
CA MET A 266 -21.69 2.56 -21.46
C MET A 266 -21.98 1.46 -22.48
N LEU A 267 -22.98 0.63 -22.18
CA LEU A 267 -23.61 -0.23 -23.18
C LEU A 267 -24.61 0.58 -23.99
N THR A 268 -24.56 0.38 -25.30
CA THR A 268 -25.53 0.94 -26.24
C THR A 268 -26.73 0.01 -26.38
N ASP A 269 -27.80 0.54 -26.99
CA ASP A 269 -28.98 -0.23 -27.39
C ASP A 269 -29.73 -0.92 -26.24
N PRO A 270 -30.27 -0.13 -25.28
CA PRO A 270 -31.10 -0.66 -24.19
C PRO A 270 -32.32 -1.40 -24.76
N VAL A 271 -32.62 -2.59 -24.21
CA VAL A 271 -33.85 -3.30 -24.55
C VAL A 271 -35.01 -2.69 -23.77
N ILE A 272 -35.96 -2.14 -24.52
CA ILE A 272 -37.14 -1.45 -24.00
C ILE A 272 -38.38 -2.32 -24.26
N ILE A 273 -39.20 -2.50 -23.23
CA ILE A 273 -40.44 -3.28 -23.28
C ILE A 273 -41.57 -2.57 -22.53
N SER A 274 -42.82 -2.81 -22.96
CA SER A 274 -44.01 -2.27 -22.27
C SER A 274 -44.15 -2.82 -20.85
N GLY A 275 -44.68 -2.00 -19.94
CA GLY A 275 -45.04 -2.42 -18.58
C GLY A 275 -46.16 -3.46 -18.53
N ASP A 276 -46.97 -3.56 -19.58
CA ASP A 276 -48.03 -4.56 -19.73
C ASP A 276 -47.50 -5.94 -20.16
N ALA A 277 -46.24 -6.01 -20.60
CA ALA A 277 -45.60 -7.29 -20.90
C ALA A 277 -45.42 -8.10 -19.61
N CYS A 278 -45.22 -9.40 -19.74
CA CYS A 278 -45.13 -10.27 -18.57
C CYS A 278 -43.68 -10.60 -18.19
N VAL A 279 -43.46 -11.06 -16.96
CA VAL A 279 -42.17 -11.59 -16.46
C VAL A 279 -41.56 -12.62 -17.43
N GLY A 280 -42.40 -13.48 -18.01
CA GLY A 280 -41.96 -14.48 -18.98
C GLY A 280 -41.39 -13.91 -20.28
N ASP A 281 -41.82 -12.71 -20.69
CA ASP A 281 -41.33 -12.03 -21.88
C ASP A 281 -39.97 -11.37 -21.61
N ALA A 282 -39.84 -10.68 -20.47
CA ALA A 282 -38.57 -10.13 -20.01
C ALA A 282 -37.50 -11.22 -19.86
N ALA A 283 -37.82 -12.34 -19.20
CA ALA A 283 -36.90 -13.47 -19.04
C ALA A 283 -36.43 -14.06 -20.37
N ARG A 284 -37.32 -14.09 -21.38
CA ARG A 284 -36.98 -14.57 -22.72
C ARG A 284 -36.02 -13.63 -23.44
N LEU A 285 -36.28 -12.32 -23.37
CA LEU A 285 -35.42 -11.29 -23.96
C LEU A 285 -34.04 -11.28 -23.29
N MET A 286 -33.97 -11.34 -21.97
CA MET A 286 -32.71 -11.44 -21.22
C MET A 286 -31.92 -12.67 -21.64
N LYS A 287 -32.58 -13.84 -21.76
CA LYS A 287 -31.92 -15.10 -22.20
C LYS A 287 -31.43 -15.05 -23.64
N GLN A 288 -32.21 -14.49 -24.57
CA GLN A 288 -31.85 -14.45 -25.99
C GLN A 288 -30.78 -13.40 -26.29
N GLY A 289 -30.84 -12.24 -25.62
CA GLY A 289 -29.90 -11.13 -25.80
C GLY A 289 -28.67 -11.18 -24.88
N GLY A 290 -28.64 -12.07 -23.88
CA GLY A 290 -27.57 -12.14 -22.88
C GLY A 290 -27.50 -10.92 -21.96
N GLN A 291 -28.62 -10.21 -21.78
CA GLN A 291 -28.70 -8.97 -21.01
C GLN A 291 -29.20 -9.23 -19.58
N GLU A 292 -28.69 -8.47 -18.62
CA GLU A 292 -28.99 -8.64 -17.18
C GLU A 292 -30.24 -7.85 -16.73
N CYS A 293 -30.76 -6.97 -17.58
CA CYS A 293 -31.92 -6.11 -17.30
C CYS A 293 -32.67 -5.73 -18.58
N VAL A 294 -33.92 -5.29 -18.42
CA VAL A 294 -34.74 -4.64 -19.45
C VAL A 294 -35.30 -3.33 -18.91
N PHE A 295 -35.47 -2.34 -19.78
CA PHE A 295 -36.01 -1.03 -19.46
C PHE A 295 -37.51 -0.98 -19.80
N ILE A 296 -38.30 -0.36 -18.94
CA ILE A 296 -39.76 -0.32 -19.08
C ILE A 296 -40.18 1.05 -19.62
N GLY A 297 -40.84 1.07 -20.77
CA GLY A 297 -41.26 2.31 -21.45
C GLY A 297 -41.84 2.06 -22.84
N SER A 298 -42.31 3.13 -23.51
CA SER A 298 -42.77 3.04 -24.91
C SER A 298 -41.62 3.18 -25.92
N ASP A 299 -40.62 3.98 -25.59
CA ASP A 299 -39.47 4.30 -26.43
C ASP A 299 -38.33 4.92 -25.58
N LYS A 300 -37.22 5.32 -26.21
CA LYS A 300 -36.04 5.88 -25.52
C LYS A 300 -36.33 7.19 -24.78
N ALA A 301 -37.32 7.99 -25.22
CA ALA A 301 -37.70 9.24 -24.57
C ALA A 301 -38.63 9.02 -23.36
N HIS A 302 -39.37 7.90 -23.36
CA HIS A 302 -40.43 7.63 -22.39
C HIS A 302 -40.14 6.37 -21.56
N ILE A 303 -39.02 6.38 -20.82
CA ILE A 303 -38.65 5.30 -19.91
C ILE A 303 -39.15 5.57 -18.50
N THR A 304 -39.84 4.59 -17.92
CA THR A 304 -40.48 4.65 -16.61
C THR A 304 -39.66 3.94 -15.53
N GLY A 305 -39.10 2.77 -15.86
CA GLY A 305 -38.44 1.91 -14.87
C GLY A 305 -37.51 0.86 -15.46
N ILE A 306 -37.08 -0.07 -14.62
CA ILE A 306 -36.17 -1.16 -14.96
C ILE A 306 -36.62 -2.45 -14.27
N VAL A 307 -36.46 -3.57 -14.97
CA VAL A 307 -36.61 -4.92 -14.42
C VAL A 307 -35.28 -5.66 -14.60
N THR A 308 -34.74 -6.20 -13.52
CA THR A 308 -33.48 -6.94 -13.49
C THR A 308 -33.71 -8.43 -13.28
N GLU A 309 -32.68 -9.25 -13.48
CA GLU A 309 -32.71 -10.68 -13.11
C GLU A 309 -33.17 -10.89 -11.66
N ARG A 310 -32.78 -10.01 -10.73
CA ARG A 310 -33.16 -10.11 -9.31
C ARG A 310 -34.67 -9.97 -9.12
N ASP A 311 -35.30 -9.07 -9.85
CA ASP A 311 -36.74 -8.82 -9.77
C ASP A 311 -37.52 -10.03 -10.30
N ILE A 312 -37.01 -10.67 -11.36
CA ILE A 312 -37.55 -11.93 -11.86
C ILE A 312 -37.43 -13.03 -10.80
N VAL A 313 -36.27 -13.17 -10.14
CA VAL A 313 -36.11 -14.18 -9.07
C VAL A 313 -37.09 -13.94 -7.92
N HIS A 314 -37.27 -12.70 -7.49
CA HIS A 314 -38.26 -12.38 -6.45
C HIS A 314 -39.70 -12.67 -6.90
N ALA A 315 -40.05 -12.35 -8.15
CA ALA A 315 -41.38 -12.65 -8.71
C ALA A 315 -41.65 -14.16 -8.80
N MET A 316 -40.60 -14.98 -8.89
CA MET A 316 -40.71 -16.45 -8.88
C MET A 316 -40.82 -17.05 -7.47
N ALA A 317 -40.57 -16.27 -6.42
CA ALA A 317 -40.62 -16.71 -5.02
C ALA A 317 -42.06 -16.74 -4.45
N VAL A 318 -43.02 -17.18 -5.26
CA VAL A 318 -44.43 -17.35 -4.89
C VAL A 318 -44.71 -18.80 -4.43
N PRO A 319 -45.78 -19.05 -3.64
CA PRO A 319 -46.21 -20.40 -3.26
C PRO A 319 -46.36 -21.35 -4.47
N ILE A 320 -46.09 -22.65 -4.27
CA ILE A 320 -45.92 -23.62 -5.37
C ILE A 320 -47.18 -23.78 -6.25
N ASP A 321 -48.34 -23.50 -5.69
CA ASP A 321 -49.66 -23.47 -6.33
C ASP A 321 -49.88 -22.23 -7.22
N GLU A 322 -49.06 -21.19 -7.07
CA GLU A 322 -49.12 -19.93 -7.83
C GLU A 322 -47.96 -19.75 -8.82
N VAL A 323 -46.95 -20.62 -8.80
CA VAL A 323 -45.74 -20.54 -9.66
C VAL A 323 -46.07 -20.49 -11.15
N THR A 324 -47.16 -21.12 -11.58
CA THR A 324 -47.61 -21.06 -12.99
C THR A 324 -48.10 -19.67 -13.40
N ARG A 325 -48.60 -18.86 -12.45
CA ARG A 325 -49.03 -17.47 -12.66
C ARG A 325 -47.87 -16.48 -12.62
N ALA A 326 -46.75 -16.81 -11.97
CA ALA A 326 -45.58 -15.95 -11.86
C ALA A 326 -45.05 -15.46 -13.23
N ARG A 327 -45.17 -16.29 -14.26
CA ARG A 327 -44.77 -15.92 -15.63
C ARG A 327 -45.65 -14.87 -16.30
N SER A 328 -46.88 -14.69 -15.80
CA SER A 328 -47.91 -13.80 -16.34
C SER A 328 -48.05 -12.50 -15.54
N ILE A 329 -47.21 -12.29 -14.52
CA ILE A 329 -47.19 -11.03 -13.76
C ILE A 329 -46.75 -9.89 -14.70
N PRO A 330 -47.51 -8.79 -14.80
CA PRO A 330 -47.10 -7.61 -15.57
C PRO A 330 -45.80 -6.99 -15.03
N LEU A 331 -44.92 -6.55 -15.93
CA LEU A 331 -43.64 -5.94 -15.55
C LEU A 331 -43.83 -4.66 -14.73
N ALA A 332 -44.91 -3.91 -14.97
CA ALA A 332 -45.25 -2.71 -14.20
C ALA A 332 -45.43 -2.99 -12.69
N GLU A 333 -45.77 -4.22 -12.30
CA GLU A 333 -45.95 -4.60 -10.89
C GLU A 333 -44.63 -4.92 -10.17
N ILE A 334 -43.58 -5.28 -10.93
CA ILE A 334 -42.30 -5.72 -10.37
C ILE A 334 -41.13 -4.77 -10.69
N MET A 335 -41.33 -3.79 -11.57
CA MET A 335 -40.28 -2.87 -11.96
C MET A 335 -39.85 -1.95 -10.81
N SER A 336 -38.57 -1.59 -10.81
CA SER A 336 -38.08 -0.47 -10.02
C SER A 336 -38.31 0.84 -10.79
N ALA A 337 -39.02 1.79 -10.17
CA ALA A 337 -39.32 3.09 -10.74
C ALA A 337 -39.18 4.22 -9.69
N PRO A 338 -38.75 5.44 -10.07
CA PRO A 338 -38.31 5.83 -11.42
C PRO A 338 -36.94 5.24 -11.78
N LEU A 339 -36.64 5.11 -13.08
CA LEU A 339 -35.30 4.73 -13.53
C LEU A 339 -34.28 5.79 -13.05
N LEU A 340 -33.28 5.35 -12.29
CA LEU A 340 -32.15 6.19 -11.92
C LEU A 340 -31.16 6.28 -13.09
N THR A 341 -30.80 7.51 -13.47
CA THR A 341 -29.99 7.79 -14.65
C THR A 341 -28.72 8.57 -14.33
N VAL A 342 -27.83 8.76 -15.30
CA VAL A 342 -26.63 9.62 -15.32
C VAL A 342 -26.45 10.19 -16.73
N SER A 343 -25.75 11.32 -16.88
CA SER A 343 -25.43 11.85 -18.20
C SER A 343 -24.29 11.07 -18.84
N GLY A 344 -24.33 10.86 -20.16
CA GLY A 344 -23.17 10.33 -20.90
C GLY A 344 -21.91 11.18 -20.72
N SER A 345 -22.06 12.48 -20.47
CA SER A 345 -20.95 13.40 -20.23
C SER A 345 -20.34 13.31 -18.82
N ASP A 346 -21.02 12.65 -17.86
CA ASP A 346 -20.52 12.51 -16.50
C ASP A 346 -19.25 11.63 -16.46
N TYR A 347 -18.40 11.85 -15.46
CA TYR A 347 -17.29 10.96 -15.18
C TYR A 347 -17.76 9.70 -14.45
N LEU A 348 -17.06 8.58 -14.66
CA LEU A 348 -17.41 7.28 -14.10
C LEU A 348 -17.55 7.29 -12.55
N HIS A 349 -16.76 8.07 -11.82
CA HIS A 349 -16.91 8.18 -10.35
C HIS A 349 -18.29 8.70 -9.93
N VAL A 350 -18.95 9.53 -10.75
CA VAL A 350 -20.31 10.01 -10.52
C VAL A 350 -21.30 8.85 -10.61
N GLY A 351 -21.15 8.01 -11.64
CA GLY A 351 -21.94 6.78 -11.80
C GLY A 351 -21.75 5.80 -10.64
N LEU A 352 -20.50 5.52 -10.25
CA LEU A 352 -20.18 4.65 -9.11
C LEU A 352 -20.70 5.21 -7.78
N GLY A 353 -20.57 6.51 -7.55
CA GLY A 353 -21.09 7.17 -6.37
C GLY A 353 -22.61 7.11 -6.29
N ARG A 354 -23.30 7.27 -7.42
CA ARG A 354 -24.76 7.15 -7.52
C ARG A 354 -25.22 5.70 -7.29
N MET A 355 -24.54 4.71 -7.88
CA MET A 355 -24.80 3.29 -7.62
C MET A 355 -24.67 2.94 -6.14
N SER A 356 -23.57 3.36 -5.50
CA SER A 356 -23.31 3.12 -4.08
C SER A 356 -24.34 3.81 -3.18
N ARG A 357 -24.65 5.08 -3.43
CA ARG A 357 -25.61 5.86 -2.64
C ARG A 357 -27.01 5.26 -2.63
N HIS A 358 -27.43 4.68 -3.76
CA HIS A 358 -28.76 4.13 -3.94
C HIS A 358 -28.82 2.60 -3.80
N ASP A 359 -27.70 1.93 -3.50
CA ASP A 359 -27.55 0.46 -3.44
C ASP A 359 -28.12 -0.27 -4.68
N ILE A 360 -27.81 0.28 -5.86
CA ILE A 360 -28.25 -0.26 -7.15
C ILE A 360 -27.07 -0.67 -8.01
N ARG A 361 -27.32 -1.62 -8.93
CA ARG A 361 -26.28 -2.17 -9.81
C ARG A 361 -26.31 -1.61 -11.23
N PHE A 362 -27.38 -0.91 -11.61
CA PHE A 362 -27.66 -0.45 -12.96
C PHE A 362 -28.05 1.02 -12.95
N LEU A 363 -27.56 1.79 -13.91
CA LEU A 363 -28.01 3.16 -14.17
C LEU A 363 -28.29 3.32 -15.66
N GLY A 364 -29.40 3.99 -15.98
CA GLY A 364 -29.65 4.46 -17.35
C GLY A 364 -28.69 5.61 -17.69
N VAL A 365 -28.23 5.67 -18.93
CA VAL A 365 -27.43 6.79 -19.43
C VAL A 365 -28.30 7.61 -20.36
N ILE A 366 -28.49 8.87 -20.03
CA ILE A 366 -29.28 9.82 -20.83
C ILE A 366 -28.37 10.72 -21.65
N ASP A 367 -28.85 11.10 -22.84
CA ASP A 367 -28.22 12.12 -23.67
C ASP A 367 -28.62 13.55 -23.25
N GLU A 368 -28.23 14.54 -24.05
CA GLU A 368 -28.53 15.95 -23.82
C GLU A 368 -30.02 16.31 -23.96
N TYR A 369 -30.82 15.46 -24.60
CA TYR A 369 -32.26 15.64 -24.77
C TYR A 369 -33.07 14.90 -23.70
N GLY A 370 -32.41 14.07 -22.87
CA GLY A 370 -33.03 13.28 -21.82
C GLY A 370 -33.44 11.88 -22.25
N ASP A 371 -33.14 11.48 -23.49
CA ASP A 371 -33.46 10.17 -24.02
C ASP A 371 -32.45 9.12 -23.51
N LEU A 372 -32.91 7.88 -23.31
CA LEU A 372 -32.08 6.77 -22.89
C LEU A 372 -31.13 6.34 -24.02
N ALA A 373 -29.92 6.89 -24.01
CA ALA A 373 -28.85 6.59 -24.95
C ALA A 373 -28.17 5.24 -24.68
N GLY A 374 -28.07 4.84 -23.41
CA GLY A 374 -27.37 3.63 -23.01
C GLY A 374 -27.59 3.26 -21.54
N TRP A 375 -26.74 2.41 -20.99
CA TRP A 375 -26.76 2.04 -19.57
C TRP A 375 -25.41 1.53 -19.09
N ILE A 376 -25.19 1.54 -17.78
CA ILE A 376 -23.98 1.00 -17.12
C ILE A 376 -24.34 0.02 -16.02
N SER A 377 -23.48 -0.98 -15.79
CA SER A 377 -23.60 -1.92 -14.67
C SER A 377 -22.33 -2.01 -13.83
N ALA A 378 -22.48 -2.20 -12.51
CA ALA A 378 -21.34 -2.41 -11.61
C ALA A 378 -20.44 -3.57 -12.05
N ARG A 379 -21.03 -4.65 -12.59
CA ARG A 379 -20.30 -5.83 -13.07
C ARG A 379 -19.44 -5.51 -14.30
N GLN A 380 -19.96 -4.75 -15.26
CA GLN A 380 -19.20 -4.37 -16.45
C GLN A 380 -18.09 -3.37 -16.11
N LEU A 381 -18.35 -2.44 -15.21
CA LEU A 381 -17.34 -1.50 -14.70
C LEU A 381 -16.18 -2.26 -14.03
N LEU A 382 -16.48 -3.34 -13.29
CA LEU A 382 -15.47 -4.24 -12.74
C LEU A 382 -14.72 -5.03 -13.83
N ARG A 383 -15.40 -5.49 -14.89
CA ARG A 383 -14.76 -6.16 -16.03
C ARG A 383 -13.82 -5.24 -16.80
N GLN A 384 -14.17 -3.97 -16.98
CA GLN A 384 -13.29 -2.96 -17.57
C GLN A 384 -12.12 -2.59 -16.62
N ARG A 385 -12.33 -2.69 -15.31
CA ARG A 385 -11.30 -2.56 -14.25
C ARG A 385 -10.43 -3.80 -14.05
N VAL A 386 -10.65 -4.90 -14.78
CA VAL A 386 -9.75 -6.06 -14.69
C VAL A 386 -8.37 -5.59 -15.16
N THR A 387 -7.50 -5.37 -14.18
CA THR A 387 -6.13 -4.85 -14.32
C THR A 387 -5.45 -5.64 -15.43
N LYS A 388 -4.64 -5.01 -16.29
CA LYS A 388 -3.81 -5.74 -17.28
C LYS A 388 -3.07 -6.93 -16.65
N ALA A 389 -2.73 -6.85 -15.36
CA ALA A 389 -2.17 -7.93 -14.55
C ALA A 389 -3.08 -9.18 -14.40
N LEU A 390 -4.39 -9.00 -14.20
CA LEU A 390 -5.36 -10.10 -14.16
C LEU A 390 -5.51 -10.74 -15.54
N THR A 391 -5.54 -9.93 -16.61
CA THR A 391 -5.54 -10.45 -17.98
C THR A 391 -4.29 -11.27 -18.29
N ILE A 392 -3.11 -10.80 -17.86
CA ILE A 392 -1.85 -11.55 -18.02
C ILE A 392 -1.92 -12.86 -17.23
N GLY A 393 -2.40 -12.83 -15.99
CA GLY A 393 -2.58 -14.02 -15.16
C GLY A 393 -3.51 -15.07 -15.79
N ASP A 394 -4.68 -14.64 -16.27
CA ASP A 394 -5.66 -15.52 -16.92
C ASP A 394 -5.11 -16.10 -18.25
N GLN A 395 -4.40 -15.27 -19.02
CA GLN A 395 -3.72 -15.72 -20.24
C GLN A 395 -2.63 -16.75 -19.93
N LEU A 396 -1.85 -16.55 -18.87
CA LEU A 396 -0.85 -17.52 -18.40
C LEU A 396 -1.50 -18.81 -17.92
N GLU A 397 -2.61 -18.74 -17.18
CA GLU A 397 -3.33 -19.93 -16.70
C GLU A 397 -3.86 -20.78 -17.86
N THR A 398 -4.35 -20.13 -18.91
CA THR A 398 -4.98 -20.77 -20.08
C THR A 398 -4.02 -21.09 -21.24
N ALA A 399 -2.77 -20.61 -21.20
CA ALA A 399 -1.76 -20.78 -22.25
C ALA A 399 -1.52 -22.26 -22.61
N GLN A 400 -1.54 -22.63 -23.89
CA GLN A 400 -1.39 -24.03 -24.33
C GLN A 400 0.03 -24.37 -24.78
N ASN A 401 0.87 -23.38 -25.02
CA ASN A 401 2.24 -23.55 -25.52
C ASN A 401 3.14 -22.36 -25.12
N GLY A 402 4.42 -22.41 -25.50
CA GLY A 402 5.38 -21.35 -25.18
C GLY A 402 5.09 -19.99 -25.85
N ASP A 403 4.44 -19.96 -27.02
CA ASP A 403 4.08 -18.69 -27.68
C ASP A 403 2.94 -18.00 -26.96
N ASP A 404 1.96 -18.75 -26.45
CA ASP A 404 0.88 -18.19 -25.62
C ASP A 404 1.43 -17.57 -24.33
N LEU A 405 2.44 -18.22 -23.71
CA LEU A 405 3.18 -17.65 -22.57
C LEU A 405 3.86 -16.33 -22.96
N ALA A 406 4.48 -16.28 -24.15
CA ALA A 406 5.13 -15.08 -24.66
C ALA A 406 4.14 -13.95 -24.88
N SER A 407 2.99 -14.23 -25.52
CA SER A 407 1.93 -13.25 -25.74
C SER A 407 1.41 -12.66 -24.43
N ALA A 408 1.26 -13.47 -23.38
CA ALA A 408 0.86 -12.99 -22.07
C ALA A 408 1.96 -12.10 -21.42
N LEU A 409 3.20 -12.58 -21.40
CA LEU A 409 4.32 -11.89 -20.74
C LEU A 409 4.73 -10.59 -21.46
N GLN A 410 4.46 -10.45 -22.76
CA GLN A 410 4.62 -9.19 -23.50
C GLN A 410 3.79 -8.03 -22.90
N GLY A 411 2.74 -8.32 -22.12
CA GLY A 411 1.96 -7.31 -21.41
C GLY A 411 2.67 -6.71 -20.17
N LEU A 412 3.70 -7.37 -19.63
CA LEU A 412 4.37 -6.96 -18.39
C LEU A 412 5.00 -5.56 -18.44
N PRO A 413 5.71 -5.15 -19.50
CA PRO A 413 6.30 -3.81 -19.58
C PRO A 413 5.23 -2.72 -19.60
N ALA A 414 4.13 -2.93 -20.34
CA ALA A 414 3.03 -1.98 -20.39
C ALA A 414 2.31 -1.86 -19.04
N LEU A 415 2.16 -2.98 -18.32
CA LEU A 415 1.66 -2.98 -16.95
C LEU A 415 2.59 -2.21 -16.01
N ALA A 416 3.90 -2.50 -16.04
CA ALA A 416 4.89 -1.82 -15.21
C ALA A 416 4.89 -0.31 -15.46
N THR A 417 4.87 0.13 -16.72
CA THR A 417 4.77 1.54 -17.09
C THR A 417 3.49 2.20 -16.56
N SER A 418 2.34 1.53 -16.63
CA SER A 418 1.07 2.03 -16.06
C SER A 418 1.20 2.25 -14.56
N LEU A 419 1.68 1.23 -13.84
CA LEU A 419 1.83 1.30 -12.38
C LEU A 419 2.86 2.35 -11.95
N ILE A 420 3.94 2.55 -12.72
CA ILE A 420 4.90 3.64 -12.49
C ILE A 420 4.21 5.01 -12.69
N ALA A 421 3.41 5.17 -13.75
CA ALA A 421 2.69 6.41 -14.01
C ALA A 421 1.66 6.73 -12.91
N GLU A 422 1.10 5.69 -12.31
CA GLU A 422 0.21 5.76 -11.14
C GLU A 422 0.96 5.91 -9.81
N THR A 423 2.28 6.14 -9.85
CA THR A 423 3.16 6.35 -8.68
C THR A 423 3.20 5.17 -7.69
N VAL A 424 2.87 3.95 -8.16
CA VAL A 424 2.99 2.74 -7.34
C VAL A 424 4.45 2.51 -6.98
N PRO A 425 4.79 2.25 -5.69
CA PRO A 425 6.15 2.00 -5.28
C PRO A 425 6.79 0.84 -6.04
N GLY A 426 8.03 1.00 -6.50
CA GLY A 426 8.71 0.02 -7.35
C GLY A 426 8.74 -1.41 -6.80
N TYR A 427 8.89 -1.57 -5.48
CA TYR A 427 8.88 -2.88 -4.83
C TYR A 427 7.53 -3.61 -4.92
N GLN A 428 6.41 -2.87 -4.98
CA GLN A 428 5.08 -3.46 -5.18
C GLN A 428 4.91 -3.91 -6.63
N ILE A 429 5.45 -3.14 -7.58
CA ILE A 429 5.44 -3.50 -8.99
C ILE A 429 6.29 -4.76 -9.24
N THR A 430 7.47 -4.87 -8.64
CA THR A 430 8.30 -6.08 -8.74
C THR A 430 7.64 -7.30 -8.11
N ALA A 431 6.82 -7.12 -7.06
CA ALA A 431 6.03 -8.20 -6.49
C ALA A 431 4.98 -8.73 -7.46
N VAL A 432 4.29 -7.83 -8.18
CA VAL A 432 3.35 -8.19 -9.25
C VAL A 432 4.06 -8.94 -10.38
N ILE A 433 5.18 -8.41 -10.88
CA ILE A 433 6.00 -9.03 -11.93
C ILE A 433 6.47 -10.43 -11.49
N SER A 434 6.96 -10.57 -10.26
CA SER A 434 7.37 -11.84 -9.67
C SER A 434 6.22 -12.85 -9.63
N GLY A 435 5.02 -12.39 -9.30
CA GLY A 435 3.79 -13.19 -9.36
C GLY A 435 3.54 -13.76 -10.76
N GLN A 436 3.69 -12.95 -11.81
CA GLN A 436 3.49 -13.40 -13.20
C GLN A 436 4.57 -14.40 -13.63
N TYR A 437 5.83 -14.21 -13.25
CA TYR A 437 6.88 -15.20 -13.53
C TYR A 437 6.65 -16.53 -12.80
N ARG A 438 6.13 -16.50 -11.57
CA ARG A 438 5.73 -17.72 -10.86
C ARG A 438 4.58 -18.44 -11.57
N ALA A 439 3.57 -17.70 -12.03
CA ALA A 439 2.46 -18.25 -12.80
C ALA A 439 2.94 -18.87 -14.13
N ALA A 440 3.83 -18.18 -14.85
CA ALA A 440 4.44 -18.69 -16.07
C ALA A 440 5.23 -19.99 -15.83
N LEU A 441 6.06 -20.06 -14.78
CA LEU A 441 6.77 -21.29 -14.40
C LEU A 441 5.81 -22.42 -14.01
N ALA A 442 4.75 -22.12 -13.26
CA ALA A 442 3.74 -23.11 -12.89
C ALA A 442 3.04 -23.68 -14.13
N ARG A 443 2.68 -22.81 -15.08
CA ARG A 443 2.06 -23.22 -16.34
C ARG A 443 3.02 -24.00 -17.23
N ALA A 444 4.24 -23.52 -17.41
CA ALA A 444 5.27 -24.24 -18.16
C ALA A 444 5.53 -25.63 -17.58
N SER A 445 5.50 -25.77 -16.25
CA SER A 445 5.60 -27.06 -15.55
C SER A 445 4.45 -28.01 -15.88
N HIS A 446 3.21 -27.49 -15.89
CA HIS A 446 2.04 -28.25 -16.29
C HIS A 446 2.11 -28.70 -17.77
N LEU A 447 2.44 -27.79 -18.69
CA LEU A 447 2.58 -28.09 -20.11
C LEU A 447 3.71 -29.10 -20.37
N ALA A 448 4.87 -28.93 -19.74
CA ALA A 448 5.97 -29.88 -19.84
C ALA A 448 5.58 -31.28 -19.36
N ALA A 449 4.80 -31.40 -18.28
CA ALA A 449 4.30 -32.69 -17.81
C ALA A 449 3.35 -33.35 -18.83
N ARG A 450 2.50 -32.57 -19.53
CA ARG A 450 1.67 -33.08 -20.64
C ARG A 450 2.52 -33.56 -21.81
N MET A 451 3.53 -32.78 -22.21
CA MET A 451 4.47 -33.16 -23.27
C MET A 451 5.19 -34.48 -22.96
N MET A 452 5.57 -34.72 -21.70
CA MET A 452 6.16 -36.00 -21.28
C MET A 452 5.20 -37.18 -21.51
N MET A 453 3.91 -37.01 -21.22
CA MET A 453 2.89 -38.04 -21.51
C MET A 453 2.71 -38.27 -23.01
N GLU A 454 2.61 -37.19 -23.80
CA GLU A 454 2.38 -37.25 -25.25
C GLU A 454 3.57 -37.85 -26.01
N THR A 455 4.80 -37.59 -25.56
CA THR A 455 6.03 -38.16 -26.13
C THR A 455 6.31 -39.60 -25.68
N GLY A 456 5.36 -40.24 -24.98
CA GLY A 456 5.45 -41.63 -24.56
C GLY A 456 6.36 -41.88 -23.34
N LYS A 457 6.79 -40.83 -22.62
CA LYS A 457 7.57 -40.96 -21.37
C LYS A 457 6.68 -41.26 -20.15
N GLY A 458 5.36 -41.20 -20.31
CA GLY A 458 4.39 -41.56 -19.29
C GLY A 458 4.22 -40.49 -18.19
N THR A 459 3.56 -40.90 -17.11
CA THR A 459 3.35 -40.06 -15.93
C THR A 459 4.63 -39.94 -15.08
N PRO A 460 4.72 -38.95 -14.17
CA PRO A 460 5.85 -38.82 -13.27
C PRO A 460 6.08 -40.14 -12.48
N PRO A 461 7.34 -40.62 -12.39
CA PRO A 461 7.65 -41.88 -11.70
C PRO A 461 7.44 -41.81 -10.17
N VAL A 462 7.45 -40.60 -9.61
CA VAL A 462 7.20 -40.29 -8.20
C VAL A 462 6.65 -38.88 -8.07
N ASP A 463 6.12 -38.56 -6.89
CA ASP A 463 5.79 -37.17 -6.51
C ASP A 463 6.97 -36.23 -6.67
N TYR A 464 6.68 -35.00 -7.09
CA TYR A 464 7.69 -33.95 -7.24
C TYR A 464 7.09 -32.58 -6.99
N VAL A 465 7.98 -31.59 -6.85
CA VAL A 465 7.64 -30.18 -6.79
C VAL A 465 8.64 -29.36 -7.60
N VAL A 466 8.14 -28.40 -8.35
CA VAL A 466 8.91 -27.37 -9.05
C VAL A 466 8.97 -26.14 -8.17
N LEU A 467 10.17 -25.58 -8.04
CA LEU A 467 10.47 -24.42 -7.25
C LEU A 467 10.93 -23.28 -8.15
N VAL A 468 10.40 -22.08 -7.93
CA VAL A 468 11.06 -20.85 -8.36
C VAL A 468 12.13 -20.48 -7.33
N LEU A 469 13.26 -19.94 -7.78
CA LEU A 469 14.37 -19.51 -6.93
C LEU A 469 14.64 -18.00 -7.09
N GLY A 470 15.62 -17.47 -6.35
CA GLY A 470 16.14 -16.13 -6.59
C GLY A 470 15.11 -15.01 -6.40
N SER A 471 15.17 -13.98 -7.25
CA SER A 471 14.37 -12.75 -7.10
C SER A 471 12.85 -12.99 -7.21
N ALA A 472 12.41 -13.94 -8.03
CA ALA A 472 10.99 -14.26 -8.18
C ALA A 472 10.43 -14.98 -6.94
N GLY A 473 11.29 -15.67 -6.18
CA GLY A 473 10.95 -16.20 -4.86
C GLY A 473 10.84 -15.12 -3.78
N ARG A 474 11.52 -13.98 -3.95
CA ARG A 474 11.55 -12.86 -3.00
C ARG A 474 10.60 -11.70 -3.30
N ASP A 475 9.81 -11.77 -4.37
CA ASP A 475 8.98 -10.66 -4.87
C ASP A 475 9.78 -9.46 -5.44
N GLU A 476 11.00 -9.72 -5.90
CA GLU A 476 11.98 -8.69 -6.30
C GLU A 476 12.40 -8.80 -7.79
N SER A 477 11.67 -9.57 -8.60
CA SER A 477 11.99 -9.69 -10.04
C SER A 477 11.67 -8.41 -10.82
N LEU A 478 12.62 -8.05 -11.69
CA LEU A 478 12.56 -6.94 -12.63
C LEU A 478 12.17 -7.47 -14.03
N LEU A 479 11.99 -6.57 -15.01
CA LEU A 479 11.62 -6.92 -16.39
C LEU A 479 12.75 -7.67 -17.14
N ALA A 480 14.02 -7.40 -16.78
CA ALA A 480 15.17 -8.17 -17.25
C ALA A 480 15.32 -9.49 -16.45
N ALA A 481 14.35 -10.39 -16.61
CA ALA A 481 14.34 -11.67 -15.92
C ALA A 481 15.15 -12.75 -16.65
N ASP A 482 15.65 -13.70 -15.87
CA ASP A 482 16.15 -15.00 -16.30
C ASP A 482 15.41 -16.11 -15.55
N GLN A 483 15.54 -17.35 -16.02
CA GLN A 483 14.87 -18.51 -15.41
C GLN A 483 15.74 -19.15 -14.33
N ASP A 484 15.31 -18.97 -13.07
CA ASP A 484 15.91 -19.61 -11.89
C ASP A 484 14.91 -20.61 -11.28
N HIS A 485 15.09 -21.91 -11.53
CA HIS A 485 14.17 -22.94 -11.05
C HIS A 485 14.85 -24.28 -10.71
N ALA A 486 14.21 -25.03 -9.80
CA ALA A 486 14.67 -26.35 -9.36
C ALA A 486 13.53 -27.36 -9.26
N ILE A 487 13.86 -28.65 -9.27
CA ILE A 487 12.94 -29.75 -9.01
C ILE A 487 13.42 -30.53 -7.78
N ILE A 488 12.49 -30.79 -6.86
CA ILE A 488 12.62 -31.81 -5.82
C ILE A 488 11.67 -32.94 -6.17
N TYR A 489 12.17 -34.17 -6.28
CA TYR A 489 11.33 -35.35 -6.42
C TYR A 489 11.46 -36.31 -5.22
N ALA A 490 10.43 -37.09 -4.94
CA ALA A 490 10.42 -38.01 -3.80
C ALA A 490 11.46 -39.13 -3.99
N ASP A 491 11.96 -39.67 -2.89
CA ASP A 491 12.80 -40.86 -2.94
C ASP A 491 11.94 -42.09 -3.25
N SER A 492 12.45 -43.00 -4.09
CA SER A 492 11.77 -44.26 -4.44
C SER A 492 12.67 -45.45 -4.12
N GLU A 493 12.10 -46.49 -3.50
CA GLU A 493 12.75 -47.79 -3.30
C GLU A 493 12.55 -48.73 -4.49
N SER A 494 11.45 -48.56 -5.23
CA SER A 494 11.05 -49.44 -6.33
C SER A 494 11.46 -48.94 -7.71
N ALA A 495 11.56 -47.62 -7.91
CA ALA A 495 11.93 -47.03 -9.20
C ALA A 495 13.46 -46.93 -9.36
N SER A 496 13.95 -47.14 -10.58
CA SER A 496 15.37 -46.95 -10.92
C SER A 496 15.77 -45.49 -10.69
N LYS A 497 16.77 -45.25 -9.83
CA LYS A 497 17.28 -43.90 -9.53
C LYS A 497 17.78 -43.18 -10.78
N LYS A 498 18.42 -43.90 -11.70
CA LYS A 498 18.98 -43.34 -12.94
C LYS A 498 17.87 -42.92 -13.91
N GLU A 499 16.85 -43.76 -14.07
CA GLU A 499 15.71 -43.46 -14.95
C GLU A 499 14.84 -42.34 -14.38
N THR A 500 14.63 -42.34 -13.07
CA THR A 500 13.91 -41.26 -12.36
C THR A 500 14.61 -39.93 -12.53
N GLN A 501 15.94 -39.87 -12.32
CA GLN A 501 16.74 -38.66 -12.54
C GLN A 501 16.63 -38.19 -14.00
N ALA A 502 16.82 -39.09 -14.97
CA ALA A 502 16.75 -38.76 -16.39
C ALA A 502 15.36 -38.24 -16.79
N TRP A 503 14.28 -38.81 -16.22
CA TRP A 503 12.91 -38.36 -16.45
C TRP A 503 12.72 -36.91 -15.98
N PHE A 504 13.16 -36.58 -14.76
CA PHE A 504 12.99 -35.22 -14.23
C PHE A 504 13.93 -34.18 -14.85
N GLU A 505 15.13 -34.57 -15.30
CA GLU A 505 16.00 -33.69 -16.11
C GLU A 505 15.38 -33.40 -17.48
N GLN A 506 14.71 -34.39 -18.08
CA GLN A 506 13.98 -34.18 -19.32
C GLN A 506 12.75 -33.28 -19.10
N LEU A 507 11.98 -33.48 -18.04
CA LEU A 507 10.92 -32.54 -17.63
C LEU A 507 11.48 -31.12 -17.44
N GLY A 508 12.60 -31.00 -16.73
CA GLY A 508 13.28 -29.72 -16.52
C GLY A 508 13.74 -29.05 -17.81
N SER A 509 14.18 -29.84 -18.80
CA SER A 509 14.52 -29.32 -20.13
C SER A 509 13.29 -28.75 -20.84
N HIS A 510 12.18 -29.47 -20.86
CA HIS A 510 10.93 -28.96 -21.47
C HIS A 510 10.41 -27.69 -20.77
N ILE A 511 10.52 -27.60 -19.44
CA ILE A 511 10.18 -26.38 -18.69
C ILE A 511 11.04 -25.21 -19.16
N SER A 512 12.37 -25.39 -19.21
CA SER A 512 13.29 -24.32 -19.61
C SER A 512 13.06 -23.88 -21.06
N ASP A 513 12.79 -24.82 -21.97
CA ASP A 513 12.53 -24.53 -23.38
C ASP A 513 11.20 -23.74 -23.55
N LEU A 514 10.16 -24.08 -22.79
CA LEU A 514 8.88 -23.37 -22.80
C LEU A 514 9.00 -21.94 -22.26
N LEU A 515 9.77 -21.74 -21.20
CA LEU A 515 10.01 -20.41 -20.63
C LEU A 515 10.87 -19.54 -21.55
N ASP A 516 11.88 -20.11 -22.19
CA ASP A 516 12.72 -19.41 -23.18
C ASP A 516 11.87 -18.93 -24.36
N ARG A 517 11.02 -19.82 -24.89
CA ARG A 517 10.04 -19.47 -25.91
C ARG A 517 9.01 -18.45 -25.42
N GLY A 518 8.65 -18.52 -24.13
CA GLY A 518 7.81 -17.53 -23.43
C GLY A 518 8.46 -16.16 -23.21
N GLY A 519 9.72 -15.96 -23.64
CA GLY A 519 10.44 -14.69 -23.51
C GLY A 519 11.21 -14.53 -22.21
N ILE A 520 11.35 -15.59 -21.39
CA ILE A 520 12.23 -15.62 -20.22
C ILE A 520 13.50 -16.41 -20.59
N PRO A 521 14.61 -15.75 -20.93
CA PRO A 521 15.78 -16.42 -21.51
C PRO A 521 16.46 -17.38 -20.53
N TYR A 522 17.13 -18.41 -21.05
CA TYR A 522 17.96 -19.31 -20.24
C TYR A 522 18.90 -18.55 -19.30
N CYS A 523 18.98 -18.99 -18.04
CA CYS A 523 19.87 -18.39 -17.06
C CYS A 523 21.34 -18.64 -17.43
N LYS A 524 22.11 -17.55 -17.55
CA LYS A 524 23.55 -17.60 -17.87
C LYS A 524 24.37 -18.38 -16.82
N GLY A 525 23.90 -18.40 -15.57
CA GLY A 525 24.52 -19.16 -14.47
C GLY A 525 24.13 -20.64 -14.41
N GLY A 526 23.25 -21.09 -15.32
CA GLY A 526 22.78 -22.49 -15.38
C GLY A 526 21.87 -22.88 -14.21
N VAL A 527 21.08 -21.95 -13.66
CA VAL A 527 20.18 -22.16 -12.52
C VAL A 527 18.84 -22.76 -12.94
N MET A 528 18.88 -23.93 -13.57
CA MET A 528 17.71 -24.53 -14.20
C MET A 528 17.61 -26.02 -13.91
N SER A 529 16.40 -26.52 -13.68
CA SER A 529 16.13 -27.93 -13.35
C SER A 529 16.44 -28.92 -14.49
N ARG A 530 16.79 -28.44 -15.68
CA ARG A 530 17.40 -29.27 -16.74
C ARG A 530 18.77 -29.82 -16.37
N HIS A 531 19.44 -29.24 -15.37
CA HIS A 531 20.73 -29.68 -14.89
C HIS A 531 20.58 -30.48 -13.60
N ALA A 532 21.27 -31.62 -13.50
CA ALA A 532 21.31 -32.50 -12.31
C ALA A 532 21.60 -31.76 -10.99
N ARG A 533 22.30 -30.62 -11.05
CA ARG A 533 22.61 -29.82 -9.86
C ARG A 533 21.35 -29.19 -9.23
N TRP A 534 20.33 -28.88 -10.03
CA TRP A 534 19.04 -28.27 -9.65
C TRP A 534 17.84 -29.20 -9.79
N CYS A 535 18.08 -30.47 -10.09
CA CYS A 535 17.06 -31.52 -10.16
C CYS A 535 17.56 -32.71 -9.36
N ARG A 536 16.99 -32.94 -8.18
CA ARG A 536 17.45 -33.98 -7.25
C ARG A 536 16.28 -34.57 -6.47
N SER A 537 16.49 -35.78 -5.97
CA SER A 537 15.58 -36.35 -4.98
C SER A 537 15.62 -35.56 -3.67
N LEU A 538 14.62 -35.72 -2.80
CA LEU A 538 14.59 -35.09 -1.49
C LEU A 538 15.84 -35.45 -0.66
N SER A 539 16.25 -36.72 -0.61
CA SER A 539 17.51 -37.12 0.04
C SER A 539 18.74 -36.52 -0.63
N GLY A 540 18.73 -36.39 -1.96
CA GLY A 540 19.79 -35.73 -2.74
C GLY A 540 19.95 -34.25 -2.39
N TRP A 541 18.83 -33.52 -2.28
CA TRP A 541 18.79 -32.13 -1.84
C TRP A 541 19.26 -31.97 -0.40
N ARG A 542 18.80 -32.83 0.51
CA ARG A 542 19.30 -32.86 1.90
C ARG A 542 20.81 -33.04 1.93
N LYS A 543 21.37 -33.93 1.11
CA LYS A 543 22.84 -34.12 1.02
C LYS A 543 23.55 -32.89 0.44
N ALA A 544 22.98 -32.25 -0.58
CA ALA A 544 23.54 -31.04 -1.20
C ALA A 544 23.58 -29.88 -0.21
N VAL A 545 22.48 -29.58 0.47
CA VAL A 545 22.41 -28.54 1.52
C VAL A 545 23.43 -28.79 2.62
N ARG A 546 23.52 -30.04 3.12
CA ARG A 546 24.52 -30.40 4.13
C ARG A 546 25.96 -30.15 3.67
N ARG A 547 26.24 -30.44 2.40
CA ARG A 547 27.56 -30.20 1.80
C ARG A 547 27.85 -28.70 1.72
N TRP A 548 26.88 -27.90 1.28
CA TRP A 548 27.03 -26.45 1.18
C TRP A 548 27.31 -25.82 2.54
N VAL A 549 26.54 -26.21 3.55
CA VAL A 549 26.72 -25.74 4.93
C VAL A 549 28.08 -26.16 5.48
N LYS A 550 28.48 -27.41 5.27
CA LYS A 550 29.74 -27.95 5.82
C LYS A 550 31.00 -27.33 5.20
N HIS A 551 31.01 -27.08 3.89
CA HIS A 551 32.22 -26.65 3.20
C HIS A 551 32.32 -25.14 2.99
N ALA A 552 31.17 -24.46 2.84
CA ALA A 552 31.08 -23.01 2.71
C ALA A 552 32.05 -22.38 1.70
N ARG A 553 32.34 -23.07 0.59
CA ARG A 553 33.17 -22.52 -0.50
C ARG A 553 32.40 -21.40 -1.21
N PRO A 554 33.04 -20.45 -1.91
CA PRO A 554 32.35 -19.34 -2.57
C PRO A 554 31.19 -19.78 -3.48
N GLU A 555 31.40 -20.87 -4.24
CA GLU A 555 30.36 -21.49 -5.07
C GLU A 555 29.19 -22.10 -4.27
N ASP A 556 29.44 -22.62 -3.07
CA ASP A 556 28.43 -23.19 -2.19
C ASP A 556 27.60 -22.08 -1.53
N ILE A 557 28.22 -20.94 -1.21
CA ILE A 557 27.53 -19.75 -0.71
C ILE A 557 26.60 -19.16 -1.78
N LEU A 558 27.09 -19.03 -3.01
CA LEU A 558 26.25 -18.59 -4.13
C LEU A 558 25.04 -19.51 -4.33
N ASN A 559 25.23 -20.83 -4.20
CA ASN A 559 24.11 -21.78 -4.29
C ASN A 559 23.10 -21.59 -3.15
N VAL A 560 23.57 -21.29 -1.94
CA VAL A 560 22.71 -20.95 -0.79
C VAL A 560 21.91 -19.69 -1.06
N ASP A 561 22.56 -18.63 -1.55
CA ASP A 561 21.93 -17.35 -1.84
C ASP A 561 20.84 -17.43 -2.90
N ILE A 562 21.04 -18.30 -3.89
CA ILE A 562 20.06 -18.56 -4.94
C ILE A 562 18.93 -19.47 -4.44
N PHE A 563 19.29 -20.56 -3.73
CA PHE A 563 18.35 -21.63 -3.42
C PHE A 563 17.45 -21.33 -2.22
N PHE A 564 17.93 -20.66 -1.16
CA PHE A 564 17.21 -20.56 0.11
C PHE A 564 15.96 -19.68 0.08
N ASP A 565 15.75 -18.93 -1.00
CA ASP A 565 14.55 -18.12 -1.21
C ASP A 565 13.51 -18.82 -2.09
N PHE A 566 13.52 -20.16 -2.11
CA PHE A 566 12.64 -20.90 -3.00
C PHE A 566 11.15 -20.74 -2.65
N VAL A 567 10.31 -20.79 -3.68
CA VAL A 567 8.85 -20.89 -3.54
C VAL A 567 8.35 -22.04 -4.40
N ALA A 568 7.53 -22.92 -3.83
CA ALA A 568 6.88 -23.99 -4.58
C ALA A 568 5.79 -23.42 -5.50
N VAL A 569 5.85 -23.79 -6.78
CA VAL A 569 4.91 -23.27 -7.80
C VAL A 569 4.08 -24.37 -8.47
N HIS A 570 4.54 -25.62 -8.46
CA HIS A 570 3.83 -26.74 -9.08
C HIS A 570 4.19 -28.07 -8.41
N GLY A 571 3.22 -28.96 -8.22
CA GLY A 571 3.42 -30.28 -7.61
C GLY A 571 3.21 -30.35 -6.09
N ASN A 572 3.77 -31.37 -5.43
CA ASN A 572 3.56 -31.65 -4.01
C ASN A 572 4.43 -30.74 -3.11
N ALA A 573 3.87 -29.63 -2.66
CA ALA A 573 4.53 -28.64 -1.80
C ALA A 573 5.05 -29.20 -0.46
N THR A 574 4.64 -30.41 -0.04
CA THR A 574 5.16 -31.06 1.17
C THR A 574 6.65 -31.36 1.06
N LEU A 575 7.12 -31.77 -0.13
CA LEU A 575 8.56 -32.02 -0.38
C LEU A 575 9.41 -30.75 -0.17
N ALA A 576 8.87 -29.58 -0.54
CA ALA A 576 9.52 -28.30 -0.34
C ALA A 576 9.55 -27.93 1.16
N ARG A 577 8.43 -28.12 1.87
CA ARG A 577 8.33 -27.88 3.33
C ARG A 577 9.31 -28.78 4.11
N ASP A 578 9.42 -30.05 3.75
CA ASP A 578 10.33 -31.00 4.39
C ASP A 578 11.80 -30.63 4.22
N LEU A 579 12.16 -30.02 3.08
CA LEU A 579 13.51 -29.51 2.87
C LEU A 579 13.75 -28.20 3.66
N ASP A 580 12.77 -27.30 3.69
CA ASP A 580 12.82 -26.03 4.42
C ASP A 580 13.04 -26.23 5.93
N GLN A 581 12.39 -27.24 6.52
CA GLN A 581 12.59 -27.62 7.92
C GLN A 581 14.02 -28.13 8.19
N VAL A 582 14.60 -28.88 7.26
CA VAL A 582 15.99 -29.37 7.38
C VAL A 582 17.00 -28.24 7.24
N ILE A 583 16.73 -27.28 6.35
CA ILE A 583 17.51 -26.06 6.17
C ILE A 583 17.49 -25.25 7.49
N SER A 584 16.31 -24.89 7.97
CA SER A 584 16.11 -24.06 9.17
C SER A 584 16.73 -24.66 10.44
N SER A 585 16.59 -25.98 10.65
CA SER A 585 17.10 -26.66 11.84
C SER A 585 18.63 -26.81 11.89
N ARG A 586 19.32 -26.78 10.74
CA ARG A 586 20.79 -26.90 10.67
C ARG A 586 21.52 -25.58 10.69
N LEU A 587 20.99 -24.58 9.98
CA LEU A 587 21.70 -23.30 9.77
C LEU A 587 21.91 -22.50 11.04
N THR A 588 20.94 -22.56 11.96
CA THR A 588 21.01 -21.84 13.25
C THR A 588 22.10 -22.37 14.20
N ARG A 589 22.72 -23.52 13.90
CA ARG A 589 23.64 -24.22 14.80
C ARG A 589 25.09 -24.26 14.33
N ASP A 590 25.40 -23.79 13.12
CA ASP A 590 26.74 -23.90 12.52
C ASP A 590 27.43 -22.52 12.42
N SER A 591 28.19 -22.17 13.46
CA SER A 591 28.85 -20.86 13.56
C SER A 591 29.94 -20.64 12.50
N GLU A 592 30.59 -21.70 12.01
CA GLU A 592 31.62 -21.59 10.97
C GLU A 592 31.00 -21.33 9.59
N PHE A 593 29.82 -21.91 9.34
CA PHE A 593 29.04 -21.57 8.16
C PHE A 593 28.58 -20.11 8.16
N LEU A 594 28.05 -19.61 9.28
CA LEU A 594 27.64 -18.20 9.42
C LEU A 594 28.82 -17.22 9.24
N LYS A 595 30.00 -17.56 9.79
CA LYS A 595 31.25 -16.82 9.54
C LYS A 595 31.63 -16.79 8.07
N SER A 596 31.47 -17.91 7.37
CA SER A 596 31.83 -18.03 5.96
C SER A 596 30.87 -17.24 5.07
N LEU A 597 29.57 -17.29 5.36
CA LEU A 597 28.56 -16.43 4.73
C LEU A 597 28.92 -14.94 4.90
N ALA A 598 29.19 -14.51 6.13
CA ALA A 598 29.57 -13.13 6.45
C ALA A 598 30.81 -12.65 5.67
N ARG A 599 31.83 -13.49 5.53
CA ARG A 599 33.06 -13.17 4.80
C ARG A 599 32.85 -13.07 3.29
N ASN A 600 31.94 -13.84 2.71
CA ASN A 600 31.70 -13.83 1.26
C ASN A 600 30.90 -12.59 0.81
N THR A 601 29.97 -12.11 1.64
CA THR A 601 29.23 -10.86 1.39
C THR A 601 30.15 -9.63 1.36
N ALA A 602 31.29 -9.68 2.07
CA ALA A 602 32.26 -8.58 2.14
C ALA A 602 33.14 -8.40 0.89
N GLY A 603 33.19 -9.38 -0.02
CA GLY A 603 34.22 -9.45 -1.06
C GLY A 603 33.89 -8.83 -2.42
N GLN A 604 32.65 -8.42 -2.71
CA GLN A 604 32.21 -8.29 -4.12
C GLN A 604 31.77 -6.89 -4.60
N ALA A 605 31.42 -5.93 -3.75
CA ALA A 605 30.85 -4.66 -4.23
C ALA A 605 31.43 -3.43 -3.52
N SER A 606 32.41 -2.77 -4.16
CA SER A 606 32.80 -1.42 -3.71
C SER A 606 31.88 -0.34 -4.28
N GLY A 607 31.20 -0.58 -5.41
CA GLY A 607 30.29 0.37 -6.08
C GLY A 607 30.85 1.77 -6.38
N ARG A 608 32.11 2.01 -6.00
CA ARG A 608 32.77 3.30 -5.87
C ARG A 608 34.10 3.28 -6.60
N THR A 609 34.48 4.43 -7.13
CA THR A 609 35.83 4.69 -7.63
C THR A 609 36.77 5.02 -6.47
N ILE A 610 38.08 5.04 -6.74
CA ILE A 610 39.13 5.36 -5.75
C ILE A 610 38.94 6.78 -5.15
N PHE A 611 38.23 7.67 -5.85
CA PHE A 611 37.89 9.02 -5.40
C PHE A 611 36.48 9.15 -4.79
N GLY A 612 35.81 8.03 -4.49
CA GLY A 612 34.49 8.01 -3.84
C GLY A 612 33.29 8.30 -4.74
N GLY A 613 33.49 8.43 -6.06
CA GLY A 613 32.40 8.55 -7.04
C GLY A 613 31.76 7.19 -7.37
N LEU A 614 30.59 7.16 -8.01
CA LEU A 614 29.96 5.88 -8.42
C LEU A 614 30.75 5.23 -9.56
N LYS A 615 31.02 3.93 -9.46
CA LYS A 615 31.70 3.17 -10.52
C LYS A 615 30.74 2.91 -11.68
N THR A 616 30.96 3.58 -12.81
CA THR A 616 30.14 3.46 -14.01
C THR A 616 30.88 2.80 -15.16
N GLU A 617 30.12 2.15 -16.04
CA GLU A 617 30.58 1.68 -17.35
C GLU A 617 29.74 2.40 -18.40
N ASN A 618 30.39 3.15 -19.31
CA ASN A 618 29.74 4.00 -20.32
C ASN A 618 28.66 4.95 -19.73
N GLY A 619 28.92 5.51 -18.54
CA GLY A 619 27.99 6.41 -17.85
C GLY A 619 26.82 5.71 -17.15
N ARG A 620 26.71 4.38 -17.24
CA ARG A 620 25.67 3.61 -16.54
C ARG A 620 26.19 2.95 -15.27
N PHE A 621 25.35 2.89 -14.24
CA PHE A 621 25.66 2.29 -12.95
C PHE A 621 24.86 0.98 -12.76
N ASN A 622 25.53 -0.11 -12.41
CA ASN A 622 24.86 -1.40 -12.18
C ASN A 622 24.32 -1.48 -10.74
N VAL A 623 23.05 -1.09 -10.56
CA VAL A 623 22.39 -1.08 -9.25
C VAL A 623 22.20 -2.50 -8.70
N LYS A 624 21.87 -3.48 -9.56
CA LYS A 624 21.65 -4.87 -9.12
C LYS A 624 22.90 -5.44 -8.47
N ALA A 625 24.05 -5.30 -9.12
CA ALA A 625 25.32 -5.84 -8.61
C ALA A 625 25.91 -5.05 -7.44
N ASN A 626 25.77 -3.71 -7.44
CA ASN A 626 26.47 -2.86 -6.47
C ASN A 626 25.59 -2.38 -5.29
N VAL A 627 24.28 -2.65 -5.32
CA VAL A 627 23.34 -2.23 -4.27
C VAL A 627 22.43 -3.38 -3.86
N LEU A 628 21.62 -3.91 -4.79
CA LEU A 628 20.57 -4.86 -4.44
C LEU A 628 21.14 -6.18 -3.91
N LEU A 629 22.05 -6.82 -4.64
CA LEU A 629 22.60 -8.11 -4.24
C LEU A 629 23.32 -8.05 -2.86
N PRO A 630 24.25 -7.11 -2.61
CA PRO A 630 24.91 -7.02 -1.31
C PRO A 630 23.95 -6.82 -0.12
N MET A 631 22.92 -5.98 -0.28
CA MET A 631 21.95 -5.71 0.79
C MET A 631 21.03 -6.90 1.04
N VAL A 632 20.51 -7.52 -0.03
CA VAL A 632 19.67 -8.72 0.07
C VAL A 632 20.43 -9.86 0.73
N GLU A 633 21.69 -10.08 0.35
CA GLU A 633 22.57 -11.08 0.95
C GLU A 633 22.82 -10.77 2.43
N THR A 634 23.12 -9.52 2.78
CA THR A 634 23.33 -9.11 4.17
C THR A 634 22.10 -9.39 5.04
N ILE A 635 20.92 -8.94 4.62
CA ILE A 635 19.67 -9.17 5.34
C ILE A 635 19.38 -10.68 5.45
N ARG A 636 19.66 -11.47 4.40
CA ARG A 636 19.50 -12.93 4.41
C ARG A 636 20.42 -13.58 5.42
N VAL A 637 21.71 -13.24 5.44
CA VAL A 637 22.69 -13.80 6.38
C VAL A 637 22.28 -13.52 7.83
N LEU A 638 21.89 -12.28 8.13
CA LEU A 638 21.38 -11.90 9.44
C LEU A 638 20.11 -12.70 9.79
N ALA A 639 19.14 -12.79 8.88
CA ALA A 639 17.92 -13.55 9.10
C ALA A 639 18.20 -15.04 9.40
N ILE A 640 19.07 -15.65 8.61
CA ILE A 640 19.48 -17.06 8.79
C ILE A 640 20.15 -17.25 10.14
N SER A 641 21.04 -16.33 10.57
CA SER A 641 21.72 -16.42 11.86
C SER A 641 20.76 -16.42 13.05
N ARG A 642 19.57 -15.83 12.88
CA ARG A 642 18.52 -15.73 13.91
C ARG A 642 17.38 -16.73 13.72
N GLY A 643 17.51 -17.66 12.76
CA GLY A 643 16.48 -18.66 12.48
C GLY A 643 15.19 -18.07 11.91
N ILE A 644 15.25 -16.88 11.31
CA ILE A 644 14.10 -16.24 10.67
C ILE A 644 13.81 -16.92 9.33
N THR A 645 12.61 -17.48 9.21
CA THR A 645 12.16 -18.20 8.00
C THR A 645 11.47 -17.31 6.97
N ALA A 646 11.44 -15.99 7.21
CA ALA A 646 10.93 -15.03 6.23
C ALA A 646 11.75 -15.07 4.93
N ARG A 647 11.09 -14.86 3.78
CA ARG A 647 11.70 -15.01 2.45
C ARG A 647 12.05 -13.67 1.81
N THR A 648 11.12 -12.71 1.81
CA THR A 648 11.36 -11.40 1.19
C THR A 648 12.31 -10.57 2.03
N SER A 649 13.13 -9.72 1.41
CA SER A 649 14.08 -8.87 2.14
C SER A 649 13.35 -7.96 3.13
N THR A 650 12.17 -7.44 2.75
CA THR A 650 11.30 -6.66 3.63
C THR A 650 10.84 -7.45 4.86
N ALA A 651 10.34 -8.67 4.67
CA ALA A 651 9.85 -9.48 5.79
C ALA A 651 10.99 -9.91 6.72
N ARG A 652 12.18 -10.17 6.16
CA ARG A 652 13.39 -10.46 6.94
C ARG A 652 13.83 -9.25 7.77
N ALA A 653 13.97 -8.09 7.14
CA ALA A 653 14.36 -6.87 7.84
C ALA A 653 13.37 -6.53 8.96
N LYS A 654 12.07 -6.60 8.67
CA LYS A 654 11.01 -6.38 9.67
C LYS A 654 11.11 -7.34 10.86
N ALA A 655 11.36 -8.63 10.60
CA ALA A 655 11.50 -9.62 11.67
C ALA A 655 12.80 -9.43 12.47
N LEU A 656 13.89 -9.06 11.80
CA LEU A 656 15.18 -8.82 12.43
C LEU A 656 15.14 -7.65 13.41
N VAL A 657 14.54 -6.51 13.03
CA VAL A 657 14.49 -5.32 13.91
C VAL A 657 13.53 -5.45 15.10
N GLN A 658 12.80 -6.55 15.22
CA GLN A 658 12.06 -6.87 16.45
C GLN A 658 12.96 -7.51 17.53
N LEU A 659 14.22 -7.82 17.20
CA LEU A 659 15.19 -8.39 18.13
C LEU A 659 16.06 -7.27 18.72
N ASP A 660 16.34 -7.35 20.02
CA ASP A 660 17.00 -6.28 20.78
C ASP A 660 18.45 -5.98 20.35
N ASP A 661 19.11 -6.93 19.68
CA ASP A 661 20.52 -6.85 19.28
C ASP A 661 20.74 -6.61 17.78
N ILE A 662 19.65 -6.29 17.06
CA ILE A 662 19.73 -5.88 15.65
C ILE A 662 19.57 -4.36 15.56
N PRO A 663 20.52 -3.63 14.95
CA PRO A 663 20.40 -2.19 14.79
C PRO A 663 19.31 -1.83 13.77
N ASN A 664 18.68 -0.67 13.99
CA ASN A 664 17.68 -0.10 13.06
C ASN A 664 18.23 0.15 11.64
N GLU A 665 19.55 0.17 11.44
CA GLU A 665 20.17 0.25 10.10
C GLU A 665 19.70 -0.89 9.18
N VAL A 666 19.34 -2.06 9.72
CA VAL A 666 18.79 -3.19 8.91
C VAL A 666 17.46 -2.82 8.26
N GLN A 667 16.59 -2.05 8.93
CA GLN A 667 15.35 -1.56 8.33
C GLN A 667 15.65 -0.59 7.17
N GLN A 668 16.65 0.28 7.35
CA GLN A 668 17.10 1.20 6.30
C GLN A 668 17.59 0.46 5.04
N LEU A 669 18.28 -0.68 5.22
CA LEU A 669 18.70 -1.51 4.07
C LEU A 669 17.51 -2.01 3.24
N SER A 670 16.38 -2.33 3.88
CA SER A 670 15.17 -2.73 3.15
C SER A 670 14.59 -1.58 2.33
N GLU A 671 14.56 -0.37 2.88
CA GLU A 671 14.09 0.82 2.17
C GLU A 671 15.01 1.15 0.98
N ASP A 672 16.33 0.99 1.16
CA ASP A 672 17.31 1.19 0.10
C ASP A 672 17.15 0.19 -1.04
N ILE A 673 16.82 -1.07 -0.73
CA ILE A 673 16.46 -2.09 -1.72
C ILE A 673 15.24 -1.62 -2.52
N HIS A 674 14.20 -1.11 -1.86
CA HIS A 674 12.98 -0.62 -2.54
C HIS A 674 13.27 0.53 -3.50
N ILE A 675 14.10 1.49 -3.08
CA ILE A 675 14.55 2.59 -3.93
C ILE A 675 15.33 2.05 -5.13
N GLY A 676 16.29 1.13 -4.89
CA GLY A 676 17.08 0.52 -5.95
C GLY A 676 16.23 -0.23 -6.98
N LEU A 677 15.22 -0.99 -6.54
CA LEU A 677 14.27 -1.67 -7.42
C LEU A 677 13.48 -0.66 -8.28
N GLY A 678 13.00 0.43 -7.67
CA GLY A 678 12.30 1.49 -8.39
C GLY A 678 13.15 2.17 -9.47
N LEU A 679 14.42 2.46 -9.17
CA LEU A 679 15.36 3.06 -10.12
C LEU A 679 15.60 2.15 -11.33
N VAL A 680 15.86 0.86 -11.10
CA VAL A 680 16.11 -0.09 -12.19
C VAL A 680 14.85 -0.33 -13.00
N LEU A 681 13.70 -0.47 -12.35
CA LEU A 681 12.42 -0.71 -13.04
C LEU A 681 12.04 0.48 -13.94
N ARG A 682 12.25 1.71 -13.47
CA ARG A 682 12.02 2.92 -14.28
C ARG A 682 12.93 2.96 -15.50
N GLN A 683 14.21 2.63 -15.34
CA GLN A 683 15.14 2.54 -16.46
C GLN A 683 14.72 1.45 -17.46
N GLN A 684 14.40 0.24 -16.99
CA GLN A 684 13.99 -0.86 -17.86
C GLN A 684 12.71 -0.56 -18.62
N SER A 685 11.73 0.07 -17.95
CA SER A 685 10.48 0.47 -18.60
C SER A 685 10.73 1.50 -19.70
N LYS A 686 11.65 2.44 -19.47
CA LYS A 686 12.09 3.40 -20.49
C LYS A 686 12.82 2.71 -21.65
N ASP A 687 13.83 1.88 -21.35
CA ASP A 687 14.61 1.17 -22.36
C ASP A 687 13.67 0.33 -23.26
N MET A 688 12.70 -0.37 -22.66
CA MET A 688 11.72 -1.17 -23.41
C MET A 688 10.72 -0.33 -24.20
N ALA A 689 10.30 0.84 -23.72
CA ALA A 689 9.48 1.77 -24.47
C ALA A 689 10.21 2.31 -25.72
N GLU A 690 11.54 2.39 -25.68
CA GLU A 690 12.42 2.75 -26.80
C GLU A 690 12.81 1.54 -27.67
N GLY A 691 12.25 0.36 -27.41
CA GLY A 691 12.55 -0.88 -28.16
C GLY A 691 13.90 -1.51 -27.83
N LEU A 692 14.55 -1.07 -26.75
CA LEU A 692 15.82 -1.61 -26.27
C LEU A 692 15.58 -2.76 -25.28
N PRO A 693 16.49 -3.76 -25.21
CA PRO A 693 16.38 -4.83 -24.23
C PRO A 693 16.57 -4.28 -22.81
N PRO A 694 15.79 -4.75 -21.81
CA PRO A 694 15.93 -4.29 -20.44
C PRO A 694 17.27 -4.75 -19.86
N VAL A 695 17.99 -3.83 -19.21
CA VAL A 695 19.28 -4.10 -18.56
C VAL A 695 19.24 -3.69 -17.08
N ASN A 696 20.15 -4.24 -16.27
CA ASN A 696 20.22 -3.97 -14.83
C ASN A 696 21.06 -2.71 -14.47
N THR A 697 21.50 -1.96 -15.48
CA THR A 697 22.27 -0.72 -15.30
C THR A 697 21.38 0.49 -15.55
N ILE A 698 21.57 1.57 -14.78
CA ILE A 698 20.82 2.82 -14.94
C ILE A 698 21.70 3.93 -15.47
N ASP A 699 21.16 4.83 -16.30
CA ASP A 699 21.86 6.03 -16.75
C ASP A 699 21.77 7.12 -15.68
N LEU A 700 22.91 7.47 -15.08
CA LEU A 700 22.95 8.45 -13.99
C LEU A 700 22.53 9.86 -14.44
N ARG A 701 22.54 10.16 -15.73
CA ARG A 701 22.13 11.47 -16.28
C ARG A 701 20.62 11.67 -16.23
N LEU A 702 19.85 10.59 -16.11
CA LEU A 702 18.39 10.61 -16.01
C LEU A 702 17.90 10.78 -14.57
N LEU A 703 18.81 10.73 -13.59
CA LEU A 703 18.48 10.92 -12.19
C LEU A 703 18.46 12.40 -11.85
N THR A 704 17.51 12.80 -11.00
CA THR A 704 17.56 14.13 -10.38
C THR A 704 18.78 14.24 -9.45
N LYS A 705 19.16 15.48 -9.10
CA LYS A 705 20.26 15.71 -8.13
C LYS A 705 19.97 15.05 -6.77
N VAL A 706 18.69 15.00 -6.36
CA VAL A 706 18.24 14.35 -5.13
C VAL A 706 18.40 12.84 -5.23
N GLU A 707 17.89 12.21 -6.30
CA GLU A 707 18.00 10.76 -6.52
C GLU A 707 19.46 10.32 -6.61
N LEU A 708 20.32 11.11 -7.26
CA LEU A 708 21.75 10.83 -7.33
C LEU A 708 22.42 10.89 -5.95
N ASN A 709 22.03 11.84 -5.10
CA ASN A 709 22.54 11.94 -3.73
C ASN A 709 22.05 10.79 -2.85
N ILE A 710 20.78 10.40 -2.98
CA ILE A 710 20.22 9.22 -2.32
C ILE A 710 21.00 7.96 -2.73
N LEU A 711 21.18 7.74 -4.04
CA LEU A 711 21.95 6.60 -4.54
C LEU A 711 23.39 6.58 -4.01
N LYS A 712 24.06 7.74 -3.92
CA LYS A 712 25.39 7.85 -3.31
C LYS A 712 25.40 7.50 -1.82
N ALA A 713 24.36 7.90 -1.09
CA ALA A 713 24.20 7.56 0.33
C ALA A 713 23.97 6.05 0.51
N ILE A 714 23.10 5.46 -0.31
CA ILE A 714 22.84 4.01 -0.38
C ILE A 714 24.15 3.25 -0.63
N VAL A 715 24.91 3.63 -1.67
CA VAL A 715 26.21 3.00 -1.98
C VAL A 715 27.23 3.22 -0.85
N GLY A 716 27.12 4.33 -0.10
CA GLY A 716 27.89 4.54 1.11
C GLY A 716 27.58 3.54 2.22
N ARG A 717 26.29 3.20 2.42
CA ARG A 717 25.86 2.15 3.35
C ARG A 717 26.31 0.77 2.90
N VAL A 718 26.28 0.47 1.59
CA VAL A 718 26.84 -0.79 1.05
C VAL A 718 28.28 -1.00 1.51
N GLY A 719 29.09 0.06 1.52
CA GLY A 719 30.49 0.00 1.98
C GLY A 719 30.68 -0.33 3.47
N ARG A 720 29.61 -0.32 4.29
CA ARG A 720 29.63 -0.63 5.73
C ARG A 720 28.95 -1.96 6.08
N LEU A 721 28.38 -2.67 5.10
CA LEU A 721 27.64 -3.92 5.35
C LEU A 721 28.52 -4.98 6.03
N GLN A 722 29.80 -5.04 5.69
CA GLN A 722 30.73 -5.97 6.34
C GLN A 722 30.87 -5.69 7.84
N THR A 723 31.04 -4.41 8.21
CA THR A 723 31.14 -4.00 9.62
C THR A 723 29.84 -4.32 10.35
N LEU A 724 28.68 -4.00 9.74
CA LEU A 724 27.37 -4.33 10.29
C LEU A 724 27.21 -5.84 10.56
N ILE A 725 27.59 -6.70 9.60
CA ILE A 725 27.52 -8.14 9.78
C ILE A 725 28.48 -8.60 10.89
N GLN A 726 29.68 -8.03 10.97
CA GLN A 726 30.64 -8.37 12.00
C GLN A 726 30.12 -8.01 13.39
N ASP A 727 29.66 -6.78 13.59
CA ASP A 727 29.17 -6.28 14.88
C ASP A 727 27.93 -7.04 15.39
N VAL A 728 27.12 -7.59 14.48
CA VAL A 728 25.89 -8.32 14.83
C VAL A 728 26.14 -9.82 15.08
N LEU A 729 27.18 -10.40 14.46
CA LEU A 729 27.47 -11.83 14.53
C LEU A 729 28.64 -12.20 15.46
N PHE A 730 29.54 -11.27 15.79
CA PHE A 730 30.75 -11.47 16.59
C PHE A 730 30.91 -10.37 17.63
#